data_AF-A0A0D9P6Q5-F1
#
_entry.id   AF-A0A0D9P6Q5-F1
#
_cell.length_a   1.000
_cell.length_b   1.000
_cell.length_c   1.000
_cell.angle_alpha   90.00
_cell.angle_beta   90.00
_cell.angle_gamma   90.00
#
_symmetry.space_group_name_H-M   'P 1'
#
loop_
_entity.id
_entity.type
_entity.pdbx_description
1 polymer ?
#
loop_
_entity_poly.entity_id
_entity_poly.type
_entity_poly.pdbx_seq_one_letter_code
_entity_poly.pdbx_strand_id
1 'polypeptide(L)'
;MSYIAPVHKPTSIRHALRIRFLSPDVEDLVVAKANRLEIWRLTDEDMTCLHTKLIYGTISMLQRLKPKDSETDLLFIGTDRFQYFNVAWNPETNQLDTVEQTIEDVAEQYMRHSQSQNKCLVDPTGKFMAMHLWEGVLNVFRLPMRKGMTTKLEALDQVRLTELWMKASTFLHSQTGHPKIAFLYKTQTDQEEARIAVYRLTKEDSRGNVARFDPHRERELDQIISDPYASMLIPVPFREEKRYHVRHNEGAKAHLGGLLVVGETLITYFDSLTYSRVSSTLQDPKIYVAWTEYDDVHYLLADDYGRLDILTIETTTESTGIVVTGMAISPMRFPDSSGCTSRASSLVYMGNDMLFLASHHGDSQLLRIDIDAQVMVVAKTLSNNAPILDFAIMDMGNREGDSQFGNAFSSGQARIVAGCGAYHDGSLRSIRSGVGLEDQGILDEIQDTKGLFTLRSHQSSHVDTLVVSSVADTRVLRFDSAGGIEEVYAFQGLTLDMETLLAVNISDGQLLQVTPKSAVLLDSESGVNLCSWDAPSGKAITAASANKGWALLSIDGSLLVSLNLHENLAAVLRDTSGDESSTQPDQISCLHAARDSPDIGVVGWWASGTISIVDLATLQPLHGEPLRQTEDSASVPRDIALVQLHPPKVSGPTLLIALEDGNVVTFDMSTQGYTISGRKSVTLGSSPARLHVLPQEDGTCNVFATTEHASLIYSSEGRIIYSATTADDATYVAPFDSEAFPNSIVLSTDSHIRLSHIDKERLTHVKTLSVKETVRRVAYSPTLKVFGLGCIKKELIHNEEVITSSFRIVDEIIFQELGKPFIFNTSTSLEMVETVIRAELPDSMGNLAERFIIGTSFITDDDAIEENDTRGRILVLGVDENRQVYQIVSHNLKGACRCLGILGDHIVAGLSKTVVVYHYVEETTVFGSLQKLAAYRPASFPLSLDISGNIIGVVDLMQSLTLVEFIPSEDGSRAKLEETARHYQPGWATSVAHLDGERWLEADAQGNIIVLQRNPEAPTEQDRSKLEVTSEMNIGEQINQIRKLHVASNENAVVSPRAFLGSIEGTLYLFGEIAPNYQDLLLTFQSRLQDYIYAPGNVSFNLWRAFRNKAREGDGPFRFVDGEMVERFLDLDEAKQELVCEGLGPSVEDMRNMIEELRRMH
;
A
#
# COMPACT_ATOMS: atom_id res chain seq x y z
N MET A 1 -16.59 -22.92 -2.36
CA MET A 1 -15.85 -22.56 -1.14
C MET A 1 -14.86 -21.47 -1.47
N SER A 2 -14.48 -20.68 -0.48
CA SER A 2 -13.74 -19.43 -0.69
C SER A 2 -12.34 -19.48 -0.11
N TYR A 3 -11.45 -18.69 -0.72
CA TYR A 3 -10.07 -18.47 -0.32
C TYR A 3 -9.82 -16.97 -0.19
N ILE A 4 -9.06 -16.54 0.81
CA ILE A 4 -8.64 -15.15 0.95
C ILE A 4 -7.20 -15.06 1.44
N ALA A 5 -6.39 -14.18 0.85
CA ALA A 5 -5.02 -13.91 1.29
C ALA A 5 -4.68 -12.42 1.13
N PRO A 6 -3.83 -11.85 2.00
CA PRO A 6 -3.37 -10.46 1.86
C PRO A 6 -2.27 -10.35 0.78
N VAL A 7 -2.55 -9.60 -0.28
CA VAL A 7 -1.58 -9.14 -1.30
C VAL A 7 -0.61 -8.11 -0.71
N HIS A 8 -1.16 -7.19 0.08
CA HIS A 8 -0.40 -6.20 0.82
C HIS A 8 -0.84 -6.23 2.26
N LYS A 9 0.11 -6.38 3.18
CA LYS A 9 -0.12 -6.46 4.64
C LYS A 9 -0.56 -5.10 5.23
N PRO A 10 -1.16 -5.08 6.43
CA PRO A 10 -1.55 -3.84 7.10
C PRO A 10 -0.34 -2.94 7.37
N THR A 11 -0.52 -1.63 7.18
CA THR A 11 0.54 -0.62 7.34
C THR A 11 0.24 0.42 8.41
N SER A 12 -1.04 0.57 8.77
CA SER A 12 -1.52 1.48 9.81
C SER A 12 -0.87 1.18 11.15
N ILE A 13 -0.40 2.22 11.85
CA ILE A 13 0.09 2.11 13.23
C ILE A 13 -0.80 2.94 14.14
N ARG A 14 -1.55 2.26 15.01
CA ARG A 14 -2.39 2.90 16.04
C ARG A 14 -1.77 2.88 17.43
N HIS A 15 -0.95 1.88 17.71
CA HIS A 15 -0.33 1.68 19.01
C HIS A 15 1.18 1.46 18.83
N ALA A 16 1.95 2.24 19.57
CA ALA A 16 3.39 2.08 19.67
C ALA A 16 3.82 2.35 21.12
N LEU A 17 4.87 1.68 21.58
CA LEU A 17 5.49 1.99 22.86
C LEU A 17 6.98 1.67 22.88
N ARG A 18 7.68 2.27 23.82
CA ARG A 18 9.09 2.03 24.15
C ARG A 18 9.20 1.03 25.31
N ILE A 19 10.05 0.00 25.16
CA ILE A 19 10.15 -1.09 26.14
C ILE A 19 11.54 -1.76 26.16
N ARG A 20 11.99 -2.23 27.33
CA ARG A 20 13.18 -3.09 27.46
C ARG A 20 12.77 -4.54 27.39
N PHE A 21 12.68 -5.06 26.17
CA PHE A 21 12.02 -6.34 25.95
C PHE A 21 12.99 -7.44 25.53
N LEU A 22 13.79 -7.22 24.48
CA LEU A 22 14.75 -8.22 24.00
C LEU A 22 16.01 -8.30 24.86
N SER A 23 16.40 -7.18 25.46
CA SER A 23 17.59 -7.04 26.31
C SER A 23 17.29 -6.06 27.46
N PRO A 24 17.91 -6.23 28.64
CA PRO A 24 17.81 -5.27 29.73
C PRO A 24 18.56 -3.95 29.46
N ASP A 25 19.51 -3.96 28.52
CA ASP A 25 20.41 -2.82 28.28
C ASP A 25 19.92 -1.87 27.18
N VAL A 26 19.01 -2.35 26.31
CA VAL A 26 18.55 -1.63 25.13
C VAL A 26 17.04 -1.50 25.15
N GLU A 27 16.55 -0.33 24.74
CA GLU A 27 15.12 -0.09 24.58
C GLU A 27 14.73 -0.22 23.12
N ASP A 28 13.72 -1.05 22.89
CA ASP A 28 13.17 -1.33 21.57
C ASP A 28 11.83 -0.60 21.41
N LEU A 29 11.49 -0.30 20.16
CA LEU A 29 10.21 0.26 19.76
C LEU A 29 9.29 -0.90 19.37
N VAL A 30 8.18 -1.05 20.06
CA VAL A 30 7.15 -2.05 19.72
C VAL A 30 5.98 -1.36 19.06
N VAL A 31 5.57 -1.88 17.91
CA VAL A 31 4.54 -1.32 17.03
C VAL A 31 3.48 -2.38 16.75
N ALA A 32 2.21 -1.99 16.80
CA ALA A 32 1.08 -2.84 16.39
C ALA A 32 0.48 -2.37 15.06
N LYS A 33 0.42 -3.28 14.08
CA LYS A 33 -0.23 -3.11 12.77
C LYS A 33 -1.36 -4.11 12.62
N ALA A 34 -2.57 -3.69 12.95
CA ALA A 34 -3.76 -4.55 13.03
C ALA A 34 -3.52 -5.81 13.90
N ASN A 35 -3.27 -6.97 13.29
CA ASN A 35 -3.02 -8.25 13.95
C ASN A 35 -1.52 -8.62 14.04
N ARG A 36 -0.62 -7.71 13.66
CA ARG A 36 0.84 -7.94 13.69
C ARG A 36 1.52 -7.08 14.74
N LEU A 37 2.44 -7.72 15.46
CA LEU A 37 3.35 -7.07 16.38
C LEU A 37 4.74 -7.03 15.76
N GLU A 38 5.30 -5.84 15.63
CA GLU A 38 6.65 -5.63 15.14
C GLU A 38 7.54 -5.04 16.24
N ILE A 39 8.78 -5.52 16.34
CA ILE A 39 9.78 -5.06 17.30
C ILE A 39 10.93 -4.45 16.51
N TRP A 40 11.14 -3.15 16.70
CA TRP A 40 12.11 -2.34 15.98
C TRP A 40 13.22 -1.88 16.91
N ARG A 41 14.44 -1.83 16.40
CA ARG A 41 15.59 -1.23 17.07
C ARG A 41 16.05 -0.01 16.33
N LEU A 42 16.20 1.08 17.07
CA LEU A 42 16.76 2.32 16.54
C LEU A 42 18.29 2.28 16.63
N THR A 43 18.90 2.87 15.62
CA THR A 43 20.31 3.25 15.52
C THR A 43 20.38 4.77 15.44
N ASP A 44 21.58 5.35 15.46
CA ASP A 44 21.71 6.81 15.44
C ASP A 44 21.09 7.45 14.19
N GLU A 45 21.08 6.74 13.05
CA GLU A 45 20.59 7.27 11.76
C GLU A 45 19.35 6.54 11.23
N ASP A 46 19.10 5.28 11.59
CA ASP A 46 18.04 4.47 11.02
C ASP A 46 17.30 3.60 12.06
N MET A 47 16.27 2.87 11.65
CA MET A 47 15.63 1.82 12.45
C MET A 47 15.45 0.53 11.66
N THR A 48 15.64 -0.59 12.34
CA THR A 48 15.60 -1.95 11.77
C THR A 48 14.53 -2.79 12.46
N CYS A 49 13.75 -3.54 11.67
CA CYS A 49 12.76 -4.47 12.22
C CYS A 49 13.49 -5.76 12.59
N LEU A 50 13.47 -6.11 13.87
CA LEU A 50 14.11 -7.32 14.38
C LEU A 50 13.18 -8.52 14.30
N HIS A 51 11.91 -8.33 14.68
CA HIS A 51 10.94 -9.41 14.74
C HIS A 51 9.55 -8.94 14.34
N THR A 52 8.86 -9.80 13.58
CA THR A 52 7.42 -9.67 13.28
C THR A 52 6.71 -10.92 13.75
N LYS A 53 5.64 -10.76 14.54
CA LYS A 53 4.83 -11.87 15.07
C LYS A 53 3.35 -11.60 14.83
N LEU A 54 2.63 -12.64 14.41
CA LEU A 54 1.17 -12.59 14.23
C LEU A 54 0.49 -12.88 15.55
N ILE A 55 -0.54 -12.09 15.85
CA ILE A 55 -1.47 -12.30 16.94
C ILE A 55 -2.82 -12.72 16.34
N TYR A 56 -3.46 -13.74 16.90
CA TYR A 56 -4.80 -14.17 16.49
C TYR A 56 -5.86 -13.24 17.10
N GLY A 57 -5.91 -12.01 16.58
CA GLY A 57 -6.85 -10.97 16.97
C GLY A 57 -6.33 -9.59 16.57
N THR A 58 -7.21 -8.61 16.40
CA THR A 58 -6.79 -7.25 16.10
C THR A 58 -6.34 -6.58 17.40
N ILE A 59 -5.08 -6.14 17.46
CA ILE A 59 -4.48 -5.54 18.64
C ILE A 59 -5.13 -4.17 18.88
N SER A 60 -5.89 -4.06 19.97
CA SER A 60 -6.61 -2.84 20.37
C SER A 60 -5.91 -2.10 21.52
N MET A 61 -5.04 -2.79 22.25
CA MET A 61 -4.35 -2.27 23.43
C MET A 61 -2.96 -2.88 23.53
N LEU A 62 -1.97 -2.02 23.82
CA LEU A 62 -0.58 -2.39 24.00
C LEU A 62 -0.04 -1.64 25.21
N GLN A 63 0.52 -2.35 26.20
CA GLN A 63 1.06 -1.71 27.40
C GLN A 63 2.32 -2.39 27.93
N ARG A 64 3.17 -1.60 28.58
CA ARG A 64 4.38 -2.08 29.25
C ARG A 64 4.09 -2.36 30.71
N LEU A 65 4.44 -3.56 31.16
CA LEU A 65 4.35 -3.99 32.56
C LEU A 65 5.75 -4.28 33.11
N LYS A 66 6.01 -3.94 34.38
CA LYS A 66 7.32 -4.14 35.01
C LYS A 66 7.23 -5.12 36.18
N PRO A 67 7.58 -6.40 35.97
CA PRO A 67 7.62 -7.38 37.05
C PRO A 67 8.59 -6.97 38.15
N LYS A 68 8.28 -7.39 39.37
CA LYS A 68 9.20 -7.19 40.49
C LYS A 68 10.43 -8.08 40.30
N ASP A 69 11.62 -7.50 40.50
CA ASP A 69 12.91 -8.20 40.44
C ASP A 69 13.29 -8.73 39.03
N SER A 70 12.67 -8.20 37.97
CA SER A 70 13.03 -8.47 36.56
C SER A 70 13.82 -7.30 35.96
N GLU A 71 14.81 -7.60 35.14
CA GLU A 71 15.60 -6.60 34.39
C GLU A 71 14.96 -6.26 33.03
N THR A 72 14.16 -7.17 32.49
CA THR A 72 13.32 -6.96 31.30
C THR A 72 11.87 -6.71 31.67
N ASP A 73 11.18 -6.00 30.78
CA ASP A 73 9.76 -5.67 30.88
C ASP A 73 8.88 -6.79 30.30
N LEU A 74 7.60 -6.79 30.65
CA LEU A 74 6.57 -7.61 30.01
C LEU A 74 5.72 -6.76 29.08
N LEU A 75 5.30 -7.37 27.97
CA LEU A 75 4.38 -6.75 27.04
C LEU A 75 2.97 -7.29 27.28
N PHE A 76 2.06 -6.38 27.61
CA PHE A 76 0.62 -6.65 27.69
C PHE A 76 -0.03 -6.40 26.33
N ILE A 77 -0.84 -7.34 25.88
CA ILE A 77 -1.59 -7.26 24.62
C ILE A 77 -3.08 -7.48 24.92
N GLY A 78 -3.92 -6.60 24.39
CA GLY A 78 -5.37 -6.76 24.37
C GLY A 78 -5.92 -6.72 22.95
N THR A 79 -6.86 -7.61 22.64
CA THR A 79 -7.49 -7.71 21.31
C THR A 79 -8.86 -7.03 21.27
N ASP A 80 -9.40 -6.84 20.07
CA ASP A 80 -10.77 -6.39 19.79
C ASP A 80 -11.87 -7.39 20.20
N ARG A 81 -11.47 -8.66 20.44
CA ARG A 81 -12.30 -9.69 21.09
C ARG A 81 -12.15 -9.73 22.61
N PHE A 82 -11.57 -8.69 23.22
CA PHE A 82 -11.44 -8.56 24.67
C PHE A 82 -10.69 -9.73 25.32
N GLN A 83 -9.73 -10.28 24.58
CA GLN A 83 -8.78 -11.28 25.07
C GLN A 83 -7.50 -10.56 25.49
N TYR A 84 -7.02 -10.87 26.69
CA TYR A 84 -5.87 -10.21 27.28
C TYR A 84 -4.81 -11.21 27.70
N PHE A 85 -3.55 -10.91 27.42
CA PHE A 85 -2.44 -11.76 27.80
C PHE A 85 -1.13 -10.98 27.88
N ASN A 86 -0.19 -11.54 28.65
CA ASN A 86 1.18 -11.04 28.75
C ASN A 86 2.10 -11.93 27.92
N VAL A 87 3.02 -11.31 27.19
CA VAL A 87 4.10 -11.99 26.50
C VAL A 87 5.45 -11.56 27.07
N ALA A 88 6.36 -12.52 27.13
CA ALA A 88 7.76 -12.32 27.49
C ALA A 88 8.65 -12.77 26.32
N TRP A 89 9.81 -12.17 26.19
CA TRP A 89 10.81 -12.61 25.23
C TRP A 89 11.61 -13.79 25.79
N ASN A 90 11.74 -14.86 25.00
CA ASN A 90 12.61 -15.98 25.33
C ASN A 90 13.87 -15.93 24.44
N PRO A 91 15.06 -15.63 25.02
CA PRO A 91 16.30 -15.52 24.27
C PRO A 91 16.86 -16.87 23.80
N GLU A 92 16.46 -18.00 24.42
CA GLU A 92 16.93 -19.33 24.02
C GLU A 92 16.23 -19.81 22.75
N THR A 93 14.93 -19.52 22.62
CA THR A 93 14.10 -19.93 21.46
C THR A 93 13.99 -18.83 20.41
N ASN A 94 14.36 -17.59 20.73
CA ASN A 94 14.17 -16.41 19.87
C ASN A 94 12.67 -16.18 19.53
N GLN A 95 11.78 -16.44 20.51
CA GLN A 95 10.32 -16.38 20.35
C GLN A 95 9.64 -15.62 21.49
N LEU A 96 8.38 -15.24 21.24
CA LEU A 96 7.49 -14.67 22.25
C LEU A 96 6.79 -15.79 22.99
N ASP A 97 7.10 -15.94 24.27
CA ASP A 97 6.45 -16.90 25.13
C ASP A 97 5.25 -16.22 25.81
N THR A 98 4.09 -16.86 25.69
CA THR A 98 2.91 -16.42 26.43
C THR A 98 3.09 -16.82 27.88
N VAL A 99 3.09 -15.83 28.76
CA VAL A 99 3.38 -16.04 30.17
C VAL A 99 2.27 -16.85 30.85
N GLU A 100 1.01 -16.68 30.44
CA GLU A 100 -0.16 -17.31 31.07
C GLU A 100 -1.32 -17.63 30.10
N GLN A 101 -2.37 -18.28 30.61
CA GLN A 101 -3.64 -18.42 29.91
C GLN A 101 -4.29 -17.05 29.69
N THR A 102 -4.89 -16.90 28.52
CA THR A 102 -5.67 -15.74 28.09
C THR A 102 -6.77 -15.42 29.10
N ILE A 103 -6.89 -14.15 29.48
CA ILE A 103 -8.02 -13.66 30.25
C ILE A 103 -9.08 -13.20 29.24
N GLU A 104 -10.31 -13.71 29.36
CA GLU A 104 -11.44 -13.36 28.50
C GLU A 104 -12.46 -12.52 29.29
N ASP A 105 -12.84 -11.34 28.76
CA ASP A 105 -13.89 -10.52 29.37
C ASP A 105 -15.29 -10.98 28.91
N VAL A 106 -15.86 -11.95 29.64
CA VAL A 106 -17.19 -12.50 29.34
C VAL A 106 -18.32 -11.48 29.58
N ALA A 107 -18.06 -10.34 30.22
CA ALA A 107 -19.08 -9.34 30.54
C ALA A 107 -19.55 -8.51 29.33
N GLU A 108 -18.80 -8.55 28.21
CA GLU A 108 -19.05 -7.74 27.02
C GLU A 108 -20.51 -7.78 26.52
N GLN A 109 -21.11 -8.96 26.45
CA GLN A 109 -22.44 -9.14 25.84
C GLN A 109 -23.55 -8.30 26.51
N TYR A 110 -23.33 -7.88 27.76
CA TYR A 110 -24.32 -7.17 28.58
C TYR A 110 -23.94 -5.72 28.87
N MET A 111 -22.77 -5.25 28.42
CA MET A 111 -22.22 -3.95 28.76
C MET A 111 -22.28 -2.97 27.59
N ARG A 112 -22.39 -1.67 27.89
CA ARG A 112 -22.31 -0.60 26.88
C ARG A 112 -20.87 -0.17 26.72
N HIS A 113 -20.38 -0.14 25.48
CA HIS A 113 -19.06 0.42 25.18
C HIS A 113 -18.96 1.84 25.69
N SER A 114 -17.78 2.18 26.21
CA SER A 114 -17.47 3.55 26.55
C SER A 114 -17.54 4.44 25.30
N GLN A 115 -18.04 5.67 25.44
CA GLN A 115 -18.00 6.67 24.36
C GLN A 115 -16.57 7.13 24.06
N SER A 116 -15.67 7.06 25.06
CA SER A 116 -14.23 7.18 24.84
C SER A 116 -13.67 5.86 24.30
N GLN A 117 -12.63 5.92 23.45
CA GLN A 117 -11.90 4.72 23.01
C GLN A 117 -11.49 3.85 24.19
N ASN A 118 -11.47 2.52 24.01
CA ASN A 118 -10.97 1.56 25.00
C ASN A 118 -9.60 2.01 25.53
N LYS A 119 -9.49 2.20 26.85
CA LYS A 119 -8.22 2.60 27.49
C LYS A 119 -7.71 1.50 28.40
N CYS A 120 -6.44 1.18 28.23
CA CYS A 120 -5.65 0.41 29.18
C CYS A 120 -4.59 1.35 29.76
N LEU A 121 -4.59 1.52 31.08
CA LEU A 121 -3.69 2.40 31.80
C LEU A 121 -2.79 1.57 32.70
N VAL A 122 -1.51 1.91 32.75
CA VAL A 122 -0.56 1.31 33.69
C VAL A 122 -0.03 2.39 34.61
N ASP A 123 0.10 2.08 35.89
CA ASP A 123 0.69 3.02 36.85
C ASP A 123 2.20 3.21 36.56
N PRO A 124 2.81 4.35 36.94
CA PRO A 124 4.22 4.60 36.67
C PRO A 124 5.19 3.55 37.22
N THR A 125 4.79 2.74 38.22
CA THR A 125 5.62 1.64 38.73
C THR A 125 5.54 0.37 37.87
N GLY A 126 4.60 0.28 36.92
CA GLY A 126 4.40 -0.85 36.02
C GLY A 126 3.67 -2.04 36.65
N LYS A 127 2.98 -1.87 37.79
CA LYS A 127 2.51 -2.97 38.65
C LYS A 127 1.00 -3.05 38.76
N PHE A 128 0.31 -1.92 38.65
CA PHE A 128 -1.13 -1.82 38.63
C PHE A 128 -1.57 -1.41 37.25
N MET A 129 -2.66 -2.01 36.81
CA MET A 129 -3.26 -1.71 35.53
C MET A 129 -4.74 -1.49 35.73
N ALA A 130 -5.30 -0.52 35.03
CA ALA A 130 -6.73 -0.24 35.04
C ALA A 130 -7.23 -0.18 33.60
N MET A 131 -8.36 -0.82 33.34
CA MET A 131 -9.00 -0.84 32.03
C MET A 131 -10.37 -0.17 32.09
N HIS A 132 -10.57 0.76 31.18
CA HIS A 132 -11.81 1.49 30.98
C HIS A 132 -12.35 1.17 29.59
N LEU A 133 -13.21 0.15 29.54
CA LEU A 133 -13.77 -0.42 28.30
C LEU A 133 -15.28 -0.16 28.20
N TRP A 134 -15.94 -0.16 29.35
CA TRP A 134 -17.39 -0.05 29.46
C TRP A 134 -17.80 1.25 30.16
N GLU A 135 -18.95 1.79 29.79
CA GLU A 135 -19.50 2.99 30.41
C GLU A 135 -19.71 2.77 31.92
N GLY A 136 -19.03 3.57 32.76
CA GLY A 136 -19.16 3.51 34.21
C GLY A 136 -18.53 2.27 34.87
N VAL A 137 -17.64 1.53 34.19
CA VAL A 137 -16.97 0.34 34.76
C VAL A 137 -15.45 0.44 34.61
N LEU A 138 -14.74 0.16 35.70
CA LEU A 138 -13.28 0.11 35.76
C LEU A 138 -12.82 -1.27 36.23
N ASN A 139 -12.14 -2.00 35.34
CA ASN A 139 -11.50 -3.27 35.70
C ASN A 139 -10.08 -2.98 36.22
N VAL A 140 -9.75 -3.47 37.42
CA VAL A 140 -8.44 -3.21 38.04
C VAL A 140 -7.66 -4.51 38.20
N PHE A 141 -6.41 -4.47 37.75
CA PHE A 141 -5.50 -5.60 37.73
C PHE A 141 -4.17 -5.25 38.41
N ARG A 142 -3.43 -6.28 38.84
CA ARG A 142 -2.13 -6.11 39.50
C ARG A 142 -1.17 -7.26 39.20
N LEU A 143 0.12 -6.95 39.08
CA LEU A 143 1.21 -7.92 39.12
C LEU A 143 1.54 -8.35 40.57
N PRO A 144 1.53 -9.66 40.88
CA PRO A 144 1.90 -10.18 42.18
C PRO A 144 3.34 -9.84 42.55
N MET A 145 3.60 -9.70 43.85
CA MET A 145 4.95 -9.49 44.38
C MET A 145 5.57 -10.78 44.97
N ARG A 146 4.89 -11.92 44.86
CA ARG A 146 5.35 -13.21 45.40
C ARG A 146 6.30 -13.87 44.40
N LYS A 147 7.44 -14.39 44.89
CA LYS A 147 8.43 -15.12 44.06
C LYS A 147 7.75 -16.27 43.31
N GLY A 148 7.96 -16.35 41.99
CA GLY A 148 7.42 -17.39 41.11
C GLY A 148 6.10 -17.08 40.40
N MET A 149 5.39 -16.00 40.77
CA MET A 149 4.14 -15.55 40.11
C MET A 149 4.22 -14.08 39.66
N THR A 150 5.42 -13.52 39.47
CA THR A 150 5.62 -12.08 39.24
C THR A 150 5.17 -11.57 37.86
N THR A 151 4.84 -12.49 36.96
CA THR A 151 4.53 -12.24 35.55
C THR A 151 3.04 -12.43 35.23
N LYS A 152 2.31 -13.10 36.15
CA LYS A 152 0.86 -13.27 36.13
C LYS A 152 0.15 -11.94 36.39
N LEU A 153 -0.91 -11.65 35.65
CA LEU A 153 -1.79 -10.54 35.98
C LEU A 153 -2.97 -11.05 36.84
N GLU A 154 -3.16 -10.51 38.05
CA GLU A 154 -4.28 -10.82 38.92
C GLU A 154 -5.38 -9.77 38.78
N ALA A 155 -6.60 -10.18 38.41
CA ALA A 155 -7.78 -9.32 38.47
C ALA A 155 -8.16 -9.09 39.94
N LEU A 156 -8.20 -7.82 40.37
CA LEU A 156 -8.48 -7.45 41.74
C LEU A 156 -9.98 -7.21 41.99
N ASP A 157 -10.60 -6.31 41.22
CA ASP A 157 -12.03 -6.01 41.30
C ASP A 157 -12.51 -5.34 40.00
N GLN A 158 -13.82 -5.44 39.76
CA GLN A 158 -14.54 -4.66 38.75
C GLN A 158 -15.37 -3.60 39.46
N VAL A 159 -14.98 -2.33 39.35
CA VAL A 159 -15.58 -1.24 40.11
C VAL A 159 -16.51 -0.41 39.25
N ARG A 160 -17.64 0.01 39.83
CA ARG A 160 -18.58 0.94 39.19
C ARG A 160 -18.18 2.39 39.48
N LEU A 161 -18.08 3.18 38.43
CA LEU A 161 -17.83 4.62 38.49
C LEU A 161 -19.13 5.39 38.39
N THR A 162 -19.19 6.54 39.04
CA THR A 162 -20.31 7.48 38.88
C THR A 162 -20.15 8.37 37.64
N GLU A 163 -18.92 8.51 37.19
CA GLU A 163 -18.47 9.25 36.02
C GLU A 163 -18.69 8.41 34.76
N LEU A 164 -19.87 8.52 34.15
CA LEU A 164 -20.26 7.71 33.00
C LEU A 164 -19.53 8.12 31.71
N TRP A 165 -19.50 9.42 31.43
CA TRP A 165 -18.95 9.97 30.18
C TRP A 165 -17.51 10.45 30.37
N MET A 166 -16.57 9.51 30.34
CA MET A 166 -15.15 9.81 30.44
C MET A 166 -14.62 10.46 29.15
N LYS A 167 -13.85 11.53 29.28
CA LYS A 167 -13.05 12.14 28.20
C LYS A 167 -11.62 11.56 28.19
N ALA A 168 -10.97 11.52 29.35
CA ALA A 168 -9.63 10.96 29.52
C ALA A 168 -9.39 10.42 30.93
N SER A 169 -8.37 9.57 31.09
CA SER A 169 -7.95 9.03 32.38
C SER A 169 -6.46 8.72 32.38
N THR A 170 -5.81 8.89 33.54
CA THR A 170 -4.38 8.59 33.69
C THR A 170 -4.00 8.31 35.14
N PHE A 171 -2.93 7.54 35.35
CA PHE A 171 -2.34 7.36 36.67
C PHE A 171 -1.41 8.52 37.00
N LEU A 172 -1.45 8.98 38.25
CA LEU A 172 -0.51 9.97 38.76
C LEU A 172 0.73 9.28 39.32
N HIS A 173 1.87 9.96 39.19
CA HIS A 173 3.06 9.60 39.95
C HIS A 173 2.74 9.70 41.44
N SER A 174 3.17 8.69 42.21
CA SER A 174 2.93 8.63 43.66
C SER A 174 4.19 8.22 44.42
N GLN A 175 4.60 9.05 45.38
CA GLN A 175 5.76 8.78 46.24
C GLN A 175 5.44 7.73 47.32
N THR A 176 4.16 7.56 47.68
CA THR A 176 3.73 6.71 48.81
C THR A 176 3.58 5.24 48.42
N GLY A 177 3.75 4.90 47.14
CA GLY A 177 3.53 3.56 46.61
C GLY A 177 2.05 3.15 46.53
N HIS A 178 1.13 4.09 46.78
CA HIS A 178 -0.30 3.93 46.53
C HIS A 178 -0.67 4.63 45.22
N PRO A 179 -1.10 3.89 44.19
CA PRO A 179 -1.46 4.49 42.91
C PRO A 179 -2.70 5.39 43.06
N LYS A 180 -2.62 6.58 42.47
CA LYS A 180 -3.74 7.51 42.31
C LYS A 180 -4.11 7.59 40.84
N ILE A 181 -5.40 7.71 40.55
CA ILE A 181 -5.92 7.79 39.19
C ILE A 181 -6.76 9.07 39.05
N ALA A 182 -6.58 9.76 37.93
CA ALA A 182 -7.31 10.95 37.56
C ALA A 182 -8.27 10.65 36.42
N PHE A 183 -9.46 11.24 36.48
CA PHE A 183 -10.52 11.14 35.48
C PHE A 183 -10.91 12.53 35.01
N LEU A 184 -10.94 12.71 33.70
CA LEU A 184 -11.54 13.85 33.02
C LEU A 184 -12.87 13.35 32.44
N TYR A 185 -13.98 13.98 32.79
CA TYR A 185 -15.32 13.49 32.43
C TYR A 185 -16.31 14.64 32.24
N LYS A 186 -17.43 14.36 31.56
CA LYS A 186 -18.60 15.24 31.45
C LYS A 186 -19.76 14.69 32.28
N THR A 187 -20.59 15.57 32.84
CA THR A 187 -21.74 15.16 33.67
C THR A 187 -23.01 14.91 32.89
N GLN A 188 -23.11 15.42 31.65
CA GLN A 188 -24.26 15.28 30.77
C GLN A 188 -23.78 15.06 29.34
N THR A 189 -24.55 14.32 28.53
CA THR A 189 -24.19 14.05 27.12
C THR A 189 -24.26 15.31 26.27
N ASP A 190 -25.30 16.13 26.47
CA ASP A 190 -25.73 17.21 25.57
C ASP A 190 -25.11 18.58 25.88
N GLN A 191 -24.35 18.66 26.98
CA GLN A 191 -23.66 19.88 27.37
C GLN A 191 -22.15 19.63 27.37
N GLU A 192 -21.41 20.46 26.64
CA GLU A 192 -19.96 20.45 26.72
C GLU A 192 -19.51 20.98 28.09
N GLU A 193 -18.92 20.08 28.86
CA GLU A 193 -18.31 20.34 30.17
C GLU A 193 -17.08 19.45 30.29
N ALA A 194 -16.05 19.94 30.98
CA ALA A 194 -14.92 19.15 31.41
C ALA A 194 -14.75 19.27 32.92
N ARG A 195 -14.79 18.14 33.62
CA ARG A 195 -14.56 18.04 35.07
C ARG A 195 -13.42 17.08 35.35
N ILE A 196 -12.59 17.44 36.32
CA ILE A 196 -11.52 16.58 36.82
C ILE A 196 -11.90 15.98 38.17
N ALA A 197 -11.71 14.68 38.31
CA ALA A 197 -11.76 13.97 39.59
C ALA A 197 -10.48 13.15 39.82
N VAL A 198 -9.98 13.13 41.06
CA VAL A 198 -8.82 12.30 41.44
C VAL A 198 -9.21 11.35 42.57
N TYR A 199 -8.86 10.08 42.42
CA TYR A 199 -9.13 9.02 43.39
C TYR A 199 -7.84 8.26 43.73
N ARG A 200 -7.83 7.65 44.91
CA ARG A 200 -6.85 6.62 45.25
C ARG A 200 -7.36 5.27 44.75
N LEU A 201 -6.52 4.50 44.06
CA LEU A 201 -6.91 3.20 43.52
C LEU A 201 -7.17 2.14 44.61
N THR A 202 -6.38 2.16 45.68
CA THR A 202 -6.44 1.16 46.77
C THR A 202 -6.91 1.77 48.08
N LYS A 203 -7.70 1.02 48.85
CA LYS A 203 -8.06 1.37 50.24
C LYS A 203 -6.81 1.33 51.15
N GLU A 204 -6.76 2.17 52.19
CA GLU A 204 -5.71 2.27 53.26
C GLU A 204 -4.76 1.06 53.37
N ASP A 205 -3.42 1.28 53.39
CA ASP A 205 -2.24 0.38 53.64
C ASP A 205 -2.24 -1.06 53.06
N SER A 206 -3.37 -1.58 52.63
CA SER A 206 -3.60 -2.90 52.07
C SER A 206 -3.54 -2.79 50.56
N ARG A 207 -2.39 -3.18 50.00
CA ARG A 207 -2.14 -3.18 48.55
C ARG A 207 -3.04 -4.13 47.74
N GLY A 208 -3.95 -4.87 48.40
CA GLY A 208 -4.81 -5.89 47.76
C GLY A 208 -6.27 -5.51 47.56
N ASN A 209 -6.78 -4.44 48.20
CA ASN A 209 -8.19 -4.06 48.11
C ASN A 209 -8.36 -2.78 47.29
N VAL A 210 -9.13 -2.87 46.20
CA VAL A 210 -9.49 -1.71 45.36
C VAL A 210 -10.47 -0.82 46.11
N ALA A 211 -10.33 0.50 45.95
CA ALA A 211 -11.29 1.49 46.45
C ALA A 211 -12.67 1.31 45.80
N ARG A 212 -13.73 1.81 46.43
CA ARG A 212 -15.09 1.75 45.85
C ARG A 212 -15.41 2.93 44.95
N PHE A 213 -14.50 3.91 44.89
CA PHE A 213 -14.64 5.15 44.11
C PHE A 213 -15.90 5.93 44.50
N ASP A 214 -16.22 5.95 45.81
CA ASP A 214 -17.35 6.73 46.33
C ASP A 214 -17.03 8.25 46.22
N PRO A 215 -17.78 9.01 45.40
CA PRO A 215 -17.55 10.44 45.20
C PRO A 215 -17.52 11.27 46.48
N HIS A 216 -18.29 10.90 47.50
CA HIS A 216 -18.44 11.68 48.71
C HIS A 216 -17.36 11.39 49.76
N ARG A 217 -16.68 10.25 49.63
CA ARG A 217 -15.75 9.75 50.67
C ARG A 217 -14.32 9.60 50.20
N GLU A 218 -14.13 9.19 48.95
CA GLU A 218 -12.84 8.74 48.42
C GLU A 218 -12.28 9.68 47.33
N ARG A 219 -13.06 10.65 46.87
CA ARG A 219 -12.65 11.67 45.89
C ARG A 219 -11.72 12.70 46.56
N GLU A 220 -10.48 12.78 46.10
CA GLU A 220 -9.46 13.72 46.61
C GLU A 220 -9.53 15.10 45.92
N LEU A 221 -9.97 15.15 44.66
CA LEU A 221 -10.15 16.38 43.87
C LEU A 221 -11.48 16.31 43.09
N ASP A 222 -12.19 17.43 43.01
CA ASP A 222 -13.36 17.64 42.12
C ASP A 222 -13.38 19.11 41.67
N GLN A 223 -13.09 19.37 40.40
CA GLN A 223 -13.14 20.73 39.85
C GLN A 223 -13.67 20.75 38.42
N ILE A 224 -14.39 21.83 38.09
CA ILE A 224 -14.74 22.16 36.71
C ILE A 224 -13.55 22.85 36.06
N ILE A 225 -13.18 22.39 34.87
CA ILE A 225 -12.16 23.00 34.03
C ILE A 225 -12.81 24.14 33.25
N SER A 226 -12.17 25.32 33.23
CA SER A 226 -12.73 26.50 32.56
C SER A 226 -12.86 26.32 31.05
N ASP A 227 -12.01 25.48 30.47
CA ASP A 227 -12.12 25.04 29.08
C ASP A 227 -12.98 23.76 28.98
N PRO A 228 -14.20 23.85 28.42
CA PRO A 228 -15.12 22.71 28.33
C PRO A 228 -14.64 21.63 27.34
N TYR A 229 -13.74 21.97 26.41
CA TYR A 229 -13.22 21.08 25.39
C TYR A 229 -11.93 20.36 25.81
N ALA A 230 -11.52 20.51 27.09
CA ALA A 230 -10.42 19.72 27.64
C ALA A 230 -10.62 18.22 27.41
N SER A 231 -9.62 17.59 26.81
CA SER A 231 -9.69 16.23 26.27
C SER A 231 -8.51 15.35 26.68
N MET A 232 -7.45 15.92 27.25
CA MET A 232 -6.19 15.21 27.50
C MET A 232 -5.67 15.43 28.93
N LEU A 233 -5.12 14.37 29.51
CA LEU A 233 -4.48 14.35 30.82
C LEU A 233 -3.03 13.85 30.70
N ILE A 234 -2.08 14.61 31.25
CA ILE A 234 -0.65 14.28 31.21
C ILE A 234 -0.11 14.22 32.65
N PRO A 235 0.29 13.03 33.16
CA PRO A 235 0.89 12.92 34.48
C PRO A 235 2.32 13.45 34.48
N VAL A 236 2.67 14.30 35.44
CA VAL A 236 3.98 14.95 35.54
C VAL A 236 4.81 14.24 36.62
N PRO A 237 6.05 13.80 36.34
CA PRO A 237 6.90 13.10 37.31
C PRO A 237 7.43 14.04 38.40
N PHE A 238 7.93 13.45 39.49
CA PHE A 238 8.62 14.19 40.54
C PHE A 238 10.12 14.19 40.30
N ARG A 239 10.78 15.32 40.55
CA ARG A 239 12.25 15.41 40.59
C ARG A 239 12.83 15.28 42.00
N GLU A 240 12.06 15.62 43.03
CA GLU A 240 12.50 15.62 44.44
C GLU A 240 11.98 14.42 45.24
N GLU A 241 12.85 13.80 46.05
CA GLU A 241 12.55 12.58 46.80
C GLU A 241 11.58 12.74 47.98
N LYS A 242 11.46 13.94 48.59
CA LYS A 242 10.63 14.14 49.79
C LYS A 242 10.05 15.56 49.90
N ARG A 243 8.73 15.69 49.77
CA ARG A 243 7.98 16.91 50.11
C ARG A 243 7.17 16.69 51.39
N TYR A 244 7.29 17.59 52.36
CA TYR A 244 6.56 17.50 53.64
C TYR A 244 5.14 18.02 53.48
N HIS A 245 4.14 17.29 53.98
CA HIS A 245 2.76 17.77 54.06
C HIS A 245 2.68 19.07 54.89
N VAL A 246 2.39 20.19 54.23
CA VAL A 246 2.14 21.47 54.91
C VAL A 246 0.70 21.46 55.42
N ARG A 247 0.50 21.63 56.74
CA ARG A 247 -0.80 21.52 57.41
C ARG A 247 -1.72 22.74 57.21
N HIS A 248 -1.30 23.78 56.48
CA HIS A 248 -2.10 24.98 56.17
C HIS A 248 -1.95 25.31 54.68
N ASN A 249 -3.06 25.31 53.93
CA ASN A 249 -3.09 25.49 52.47
C ASN A 249 -3.29 26.94 52.01
N GLU A 250 -3.43 27.91 52.93
CA GLU A 250 -3.55 29.33 52.57
C GLU A 250 -2.20 29.84 52.03
N GLY A 251 -2.09 30.00 50.70
CA GLY A 251 -0.86 30.41 50.01
C GLY A 251 0.01 29.26 49.50
N ALA A 252 -0.51 28.02 49.43
CA ALA A 252 0.20 26.90 48.83
C ALA A 252 0.47 27.15 47.34
N LYS A 253 1.75 27.06 46.95
CA LYS A 253 2.19 27.12 45.55
C LYS A 253 2.20 25.71 44.94
N ALA A 254 2.00 25.65 43.63
CA ALA A 254 2.09 24.40 42.89
C ALA A 254 3.56 24.02 42.70
N HIS A 255 3.93 22.81 43.11
CA HIS A 255 5.27 22.26 42.87
C HIS A 255 5.21 21.20 41.78
N LEU A 256 6.37 20.91 41.18
CA LEU A 256 6.51 19.90 40.14
C LEU A 256 6.16 18.49 40.69
N GLY A 257 5.46 17.70 39.89
CA GLY A 257 4.95 16.38 40.25
C GLY A 257 3.45 16.40 40.53
N GLY A 258 2.67 16.20 39.46
CA GLY A 258 1.26 16.54 39.42
C GLY A 258 0.60 16.05 38.14
N LEU A 259 -0.30 16.87 37.60
CA LEU A 259 -1.12 16.55 36.43
C LEU A 259 -1.35 17.80 35.60
N LEU A 260 -1.19 17.69 34.29
CA LEU A 260 -1.66 18.68 33.33
C LEU A 260 -3.00 18.25 32.75
N VAL A 261 -3.90 19.22 32.63
CA VAL A 261 -5.14 19.13 31.85
C VAL A 261 -4.96 20.04 30.64
N VAL A 262 -4.98 19.44 29.45
CA VAL A 262 -4.81 20.15 28.18
C VAL A 262 -6.18 20.35 27.55
N GLY A 263 -6.56 21.61 27.38
CA GLY A 263 -7.73 22.04 26.61
C GLY A 263 -7.36 22.70 25.29
N GLU A 264 -8.37 23.07 24.53
CA GLU A 264 -8.20 23.69 23.21
C GLU A 264 -7.72 25.14 23.32
N THR A 265 -8.02 25.81 24.43
CA THR A 265 -7.71 27.23 24.68
C THR A 265 -6.91 27.46 25.96
N LEU A 266 -6.97 26.51 26.91
CA LEU A 266 -6.34 26.63 28.23
C LEU A 266 -5.60 25.35 28.63
N ILE A 267 -4.41 25.51 29.17
CA ILE A 267 -3.68 24.44 29.85
C ILE A 267 -3.74 24.72 31.36
N THR A 268 -4.06 23.70 32.15
CA THR A 268 -4.11 23.82 33.61
C THR A 268 -3.29 22.72 34.27
N TYR A 269 -2.29 23.13 35.06
CA TYR A 269 -1.50 22.26 35.92
C TYR A 269 -2.13 22.15 37.30
N PHE A 270 -2.14 20.95 37.88
CA PHE A 270 -2.53 20.65 39.26
C PHE A 270 -1.40 19.94 40.00
N ASP A 271 -1.06 20.45 41.19
CA ASP A 271 -0.13 19.78 42.12
C ASP A 271 -0.73 18.48 42.69
N SER A 272 0.07 17.40 42.83
CA SER A 272 -0.42 16.09 43.30
C SER A 272 -0.77 16.01 44.80
N LEU A 273 -0.29 16.96 45.60
CA LEU A 273 -0.47 16.98 47.05
C LEU A 273 -1.50 18.01 47.50
N THR A 274 -1.34 19.27 47.08
CA THR A 274 -2.21 20.36 47.52
C THR A 274 -3.33 20.67 46.52
N TYR A 275 -3.24 20.14 45.29
CA TYR A 275 -4.12 20.47 44.18
C TYR A 275 -4.22 21.98 43.88
N SER A 276 -3.19 22.75 44.27
CA SER A 276 -3.00 24.12 43.80
C SER A 276 -2.83 24.11 42.29
N ARG A 277 -3.45 25.07 41.61
CA ARG A 277 -3.49 25.13 40.14
C ARG A 277 -2.72 26.31 39.56
N VAL A 278 -2.14 26.10 38.38
CA VAL A 278 -1.54 27.14 37.54
C VAL A 278 -2.14 26.97 36.15
N SER A 279 -2.62 28.05 35.53
CA SER A 279 -3.26 27.99 34.21
C SER A 279 -2.57 28.95 33.24
N SER A 280 -2.37 28.50 32.00
CA SER A 280 -1.83 29.29 30.89
C SER A 280 -2.81 29.26 29.72
N THR A 281 -3.07 30.41 29.12
CA THR A 281 -3.87 30.52 27.89
C THR A 281 -3.02 30.22 26.67
N LEU A 282 -3.58 29.50 25.72
CA LEU A 282 -2.98 29.29 24.41
C LEU A 282 -3.09 30.56 23.56
N GLN A 283 -2.08 30.82 22.72
CA GLN A 283 -2.13 31.93 21.77
C GLN A 283 -3.14 31.67 20.65
N ASP A 284 -3.12 30.44 20.13
CA ASP A 284 -4.04 29.93 19.13
C ASP A 284 -4.76 28.69 19.68
N PRO A 285 -6.07 28.56 19.47
CA PRO A 285 -6.78 27.34 19.82
C PRO A 285 -6.26 26.13 19.03
N LYS A 286 -5.99 25.01 19.71
CA LYS A 286 -5.45 23.80 19.08
C LYS A 286 -6.07 22.53 19.65
N ILE A 287 -6.39 21.59 18.77
CA ILE A 287 -6.95 20.29 19.14
C ILE A 287 -5.82 19.27 19.20
N TYR A 288 -5.26 19.06 20.40
CA TYR A 288 -4.21 18.06 20.61
C TYR A 288 -4.78 16.64 20.69
N VAL A 289 -4.17 15.71 19.96
CA VAL A 289 -4.63 14.31 19.83
C VAL A 289 -3.64 13.31 20.40
N ALA A 290 -2.35 13.64 20.45
CA ALA A 290 -1.30 12.78 20.98
C ALA A 290 -0.25 13.60 21.75
N TRP A 291 0.43 12.94 22.69
CA TRP A 291 1.52 13.54 23.46
C TRP A 291 2.57 12.50 23.83
N THR A 292 3.79 12.97 24.12
CA THR A 292 4.84 12.15 24.75
C THR A 292 5.72 13.00 25.67
N GLU A 293 6.30 12.37 26.69
CA GLU A 293 7.26 13.00 27.60
C GLU A 293 8.63 13.03 26.93
N TYR A 294 9.27 14.20 26.90
CA TYR A 294 10.69 14.32 26.51
C TYR A 294 11.58 14.27 27.76
N ASP A 295 11.26 15.11 28.76
CA ASP A 295 11.89 15.11 30.08
C ASP A 295 10.90 15.53 31.19
N ASP A 296 11.39 15.95 32.36
CA ASP A 296 10.55 16.31 33.51
C ASP A 296 9.72 17.60 33.33
N VAL A 297 10.08 18.46 32.38
CA VAL A 297 9.45 19.78 32.15
C VAL A 297 9.04 20.04 30.69
N HIS A 298 9.54 19.26 29.73
CA HIS A 298 9.26 19.36 28.30
C HIS A 298 8.41 18.18 27.82
N TYR A 299 7.32 18.50 27.14
CA TYR A 299 6.38 17.53 26.56
C TYR A 299 6.13 17.88 25.12
N LEU A 300 6.04 16.88 24.26
CA LEU A 300 5.70 17.05 22.85
C LEU A 300 4.22 16.79 22.66
N LEU A 301 3.53 17.71 21.99
CA LEU A 301 2.09 17.64 21.72
C LEU A 301 1.87 17.68 20.20
N ALA A 302 1.12 16.73 19.66
CA ALA A 302 0.70 16.73 18.26
C ALA A 302 -0.79 17.06 18.13
N ASP A 303 -1.11 17.93 17.18
CA ASP A 303 -2.48 18.34 16.89
C ASP A 303 -3.15 17.50 15.78
N ASP A 304 -4.45 17.70 15.60
CA ASP A 304 -5.27 17.02 14.58
C ASP A 304 -4.84 17.33 13.13
N TYR A 305 -4.04 18.38 12.93
CA TYR A 305 -3.57 18.90 11.62
C TYR A 305 -2.11 18.55 11.33
N GLY A 306 -1.47 17.76 12.19
CA GLY A 306 -0.08 17.33 12.02
C GLY A 306 0.96 18.34 12.52
N ARG A 307 0.57 19.41 13.22
CA ARG A 307 1.53 20.32 13.86
C ARG A 307 2.07 19.68 15.14
N LEU A 308 3.37 19.87 15.37
CA LEU A 308 4.06 19.39 16.56
C LEU A 308 4.51 20.61 17.39
N ASP A 309 4.13 20.63 18.66
CA ASP A 309 4.45 21.69 19.61
C ASP A 309 5.19 21.14 20.83
N ILE A 310 6.07 21.96 21.40
CA ILE A 310 6.73 21.73 22.69
C ILE A 310 5.97 22.50 23.76
N LEU A 311 5.47 21.78 24.76
CA LEU A 311 4.96 22.32 26.01
C LEU A 311 6.09 22.34 27.04
N THR A 312 6.44 23.53 27.52
CA THR A 312 7.41 23.74 28.60
C THR A 312 6.70 24.14 29.88
N ILE A 313 6.92 23.38 30.96
CA ILE A 313 6.52 23.76 32.31
C ILE A 313 7.56 24.75 32.85
N GLU A 314 7.17 26.01 33.01
CA GLU A 314 8.04 27.04 33.57
C GLU A 314 8.16 26.84 35.08
N THR A 315 9.39 26.65 35.56
CA THR A 315 9.66 26.39 36.96
C THR A 315 10.65 27.38 37.57
N THR A 316 10.51 27.63 38.87
CA THR A 316 11.47 28.40 39.67
C THR A 316 11.89 27.55 40.87
N THR A 317 13.19 27.46 41.12
CA THR A 317 13.71 26.73 42.29
C THR A 317 13.61 27.61 43.54
N GLU A 318 12.79 27.20 44.50
CA GLU A 318 12.64 27.86 45.80
C GLU A 318 13.16 26.95 46.93
N SER A 319 13.31 27.49 48.15
CA SER A 319 13.68 26.69 49.33
C SER A 319 12.65 25.62 49.71
N THR A 320 11.43 25.72 49.18
CA THR A 320 10.32 24.77 49.39
C THR A 320 10.25 23.68 48.32
N GLY A 321 11.12 23.76 47.31
CA GLY A 321 11.20 22.86 46.16
C GLY A 321 11.03 23.58 44.82
N ILE A 322 10.92 22.81 43.74
CA ILE A 322 10.66 23.31 42.39
C ILE A 322 9.20 23.74 42.26
N VAL A 323 8.96 25.05 42.13
CA VAL A 323 7.64 25.67 41.99
C VAL A 323 7.31 25.86 40.51
N VAL A 324 6.11 25.44 40.09
CA VAL A 324 5.57 25.71 38.75
C VAL A 324 4.98 27.12 38.75
N THR A 325 5.47 27.99 37.85
CA THR A 325 5.03 29.39 37.73
C THR A 325 4.13 29.62 36.52
N GLY A 326 4.28 28.80 35.48
CA GLY A 326 3.58 28.96 34.23
C GLY A 326 3.80 27.76 33.31
N MET A 327 3.20 27.84 32.12
CA MET A 327 3.39 26.90 31.02
C MET A 327 3.45 27.69 29.72
N ALA A 328 4.37 27.32 28.83
CA ALA A 328 4.54 27.93 27.52
C ALA A 328 4.45 26.87 26.42
N ILE A 329 3.90 27.24 25.26
CA ILE A 329 3.88 26.40 24.06
C ILE A 329 4.71 27.06 22.98
N SER A 330 5.56 26.26 22.32
CA SER A 330 6.34 26.68 21.16
C SER A 330 6.24 25.67 20.02
N PRO A 331 6.02 26.11 18.77
CA PRO A 331 5.90 25.20 17.64
C PRO A 331 7.26 24.69 17.16
N MET A 332 7.33 23.40 16.82
CA MET A 332 8.45 22.82 16.10
C MET A 332 8.30 23.02 14.60
N ARG A 333 9.41 23.14 13.88
CA ARG A 333 9.42 23.34 12.43
C ARG A 333 10.47 22.50 11.72
N PHE A 334 10.23 22.19 10.46
CA PHE A 334 11.25 21.65 9.58
C PHE A 334 12.22 22.76 9.11
N PRO A 335 13.44 22.41 8.66
CA PRO A 335 14.41 23.38 8.15
C PRO A 335 13.92 24.19 6.95
N ASP A 336 13.01 23.64 6.15
CA ASP A 336 12.34 24.29 5.02
C ASP A 336 11.18 25.21 5.45
N SER A 337 11.02 25.41 6.76
CA SER A 337 9.89 26.12 7.39
C SER A 337 8.52 25.47 7.18
N SER A 338 8.45 24.21 6.74
CA SER A 338 7.23 23.41 6.83
C SER A 338 6.88 23.18 8.31
N GLY A 339 5.58 23.23 8.63
CA GLY A 339 5.08 23.10 10.00
C GLY A 339 4.31 21.82 10.29
N CYS A 340 4.14 20.92 9.30
CA CYS A 340 3.25 19.76 9.43
C CYS A 340 4.00 18.44 9.23
N THR A 341 3.93 17.61 10.26
CA THR A 341 4.17 16.16 10.23
C THR A 341 2.91 15.42 9.76
N SER A 342 2.96 14.09 9.69
CA SER A 342 1.73 13.30 9.56
C SER A 342 0.89 13.34 10.84
N ARG A 343 -0.43 13.18 10.72
CA ARG A 343 -1.33 13.19 11.89
C ARG A 343 -0.98 12.04 12.83
N ALA A 344 -0.53 12.36 14.03
CA ALA A 344 -0.07 11.38 15.01
C ALA A 344 -1.24 10.59 15.62
N SER A 345 -1.15 9.27 15.60
CA SER A 345 -1.97 8.35 16.41
C SER A 345 -1.32 8.10 17.78
N SER A 346 0.01 8.08 17.83
CA SER A 346 0.82 7.90 19.02
C SER A 346 2.19 8.54 18.83
N LEU A 347 2.77 9.07 19.91
CA LEU A 347 4.12 9.63 19.94
C LEU A 347 4.97 8.84 20.94
N VAL A 348 6.15 8.41 20.52
CA VAL A 348 7.09 7.65 21.36
C VAL A 348 8.47 8.27 21.28
N TYR A 349 8.89 8.95 22.35
CA TYR A 349 10.27 9.43 22.47
C TYR A 349 11.22 8.28 22.83
N MET A 350 12.20 8.03 21.97
CA MET A 350 13.13 6.91 22.10
C MET A 350 14.44 7.27 22.81
N GLY A 351 14.63 8.54 23.16
CA GLY A 351 15.92 9.05 23.64
C GLY A 351 16.82 9.50 22.49
N ASN A 352 17.97 10.10 22.83
CA ASN A 352 18.94 10.62 21.86
C ASN A 352 18.31 11.50 20.78
N ASP A 353 17.34 12.33 21.18
CA ASP A 353 16.65 13.24 20.27
C ASP A 353 15.89 12.55 19.12
N MET A 354 15.56 11.27 19.28
CA MET A 354 14.77 10.51 18.33
C MET A 354 13.33 10.36 18.81
N LEU A 355 12.39 10.81 17.98
CA LEU A 355 10.95 10.75 18.21
C LEU A 355 10.30 9.89 17.12
N PHE A 356 9.62 8.82 17.52
CA PHE A 356 8.80 8.05 16.60
C PHE A 356 7.35 8.57 16.64
N LEU A 357 6.87 8.98 15.47
CA LEU A 357 5.50 9.39 15.20
C LEU A 357 4.79 8.26 14.46
N ALA A 358 3.88 7.59 15.16
CA ALA A 358 2.97 6.64 14.56
C ALA A 358 1.80 7.39 13.91
N SER A 359 1.38 6.96 12.72
CA SER A 359 0.20 7.50 12.05
C SER A 359 -0.71 6.39 11.52
N HIS A 360 -2.02 6.63 11.63
CA HIS A 360 -3.06 5.82 11.00
C HIS A 360 -3.46 6.37 9.62
N HIS A 361 -3.43 7.70 9.44
CA HIS A 361 -3.96 8.38 8.24
C HIS A 361 -2.88 8.84 7.26
N GLY A 362 -1.61 8.77 7.66
CA GLY A 362 -0.47 9.14 6.84
C GLY A 362 0.70 8.22 7.10
N ASP A 363 1.84 8.52 6.48
CA ASP A 363 3.06 7.76 6.72
C ASP A 363 3.55 7.93 8.16
N SER A 364 4.03 6.86 8.77
CA SER A 364 4.67 6.97 10.09
C SER A 364 6.10 7.48 9.93
N GLN A 365 6.58 8.28 10.87
CA GLN A 365 7.82 9.03 10.71
C GLN A 365 8.73 8.83 11.92
N LEU A 366 10.01 8.60 11.67
CA LEU A 366 11.07 8.74 12.67
C LEU A 366 11.68 10.13 12.50
N LEU A 367 11.54 10.96 13.52
CA LEU A 367 11.98 12.35 13.52
C LEU A 367 13.18 12.50 14.45
N ARG A 368 14.19 13.26 14.02
CA ARG A 368 15.22 13.80 14.90
C ARG A 368 14.82 15.19 15.33
N ILE A 369 14.79 15.45 16.64
CA ILE A 369 14.24 16.68 17.22
C ILE A 369 15.31 17.47 17.96
N ASP A 370 15.35 18.79 17.76
CA ASP A 370 16.15 19.71 18.54
C ASP A 370 15.20 20.67 19.25
N ILE A 371 15.06 20.50 20.57
CA ILE A 371 14.14 21.30 21.38
C ILE A 371 14.63 22.74 21.55
N ASP A 372 15.93 22.94 21.67
CA ASP A 372 16.52 24.28 21.87
C ASP A 372 16.39 25.11 20.60
N ALA A 373 16.64 24.50 19.43
CA ALA A 373 16.46 25.13 18.14
C ALA A 373 14.99 25.13 17.66
N GLN A 374 14.12 24.32 18.27
CA GLN A 374 12.73 24.06 17.85
C GLN A 374 12.63 23.52 16.42
N VAL A 375 13.61 22.69 16.03
CA VAL A 375 13.72 22.12 14.68
C VAL A 375 13.51 20.61 14.72
N MET A 376 12.89 20.07 13.68
CA MET A 376 12.78 18.62 13.48
C MET A 376 13.19 18.23 12.06
N VAL A 377 13.77 17.04 11.91
CA VAL A 377 14.19 16.48 10.61
C VAL A 377 13.67 15.05 10.50
N VAL A 378 13.14 14.67 9.33
CA VAL A 378 12.73 13.29 9.07
C VAL A 378 13.97 12.43 8.86
N ALA A 379 14.19 11.45 9.73
CA ALA A 379 15.24 10.44 9.59
C ALA A 379 14.78 9.26 8.73
N LYS A 380 13.56 8.75 8.98
CA LYS A 380 12.97 7.64 8.20
C LYS A 380 11.46 7.82 8.07
N THR A 381 10.90 7.37 6.95
CA THR A 381 9.45 7.29 6.72
C THR A 381 9.05 5.83 6.50
N LEU A 382 7.98 5.39 7.18
CA LEU A 382 7.31 4.13 6.93
C LEU A 382 6.03 4.37 6.13
N SER A 383 6.00 3.82 4.92
CA SER A 383 4.86 3.93 4.01
C SER A 383 3.58 3.34 4.62
N ASN A 384 2.48 4.10 4.56
CA ASN A 384 1.17 3.71 5.08
C ASN A 384 0.03 3.90 4.06
N ASN A 385 -0.56 2.80 3.61
CA ASN A 385 -1.70 2.79 2.68
C ASN A 385 -3.04 3.04 3.38
N ALA A 386 -3.06 3.18 4.70
CA ALA A 386 -4.29 3.31 5.48
C ALA A 386 -4.79 4.76 5.57
N PRO A 387 -6.11 4.97 5.67
CA PRO A 387 -7.14 4.03 5.24
C PRO A 387 -7.23 3.95 3.70
N ILE A 388 -7.45 2.75 3.14
CA ILE A 388 -7.86 2.62 1.74
C ILE A 388 -9.35 2.95 1.66
N LEU A 389 -9.71 4.09 1.06
CA LEU A 389 -11.10 4.55 0.98
C LEU A 389 -11.82 4.01 -0.26
N ASP A 390 -11.12 3.99 -1.39
CA ASP A 390 -11.58 3.45 -2.66
C ASP A 390 -10.36 3.08 -3.50
N PHE A 391 -10.55 2.23 -4.51
CA PHE A 391 -9.49 1.90 -5.45
C PHE A 391 -10.07 1.49 -6.80
N ALA A 392 -9.25 1.66 -7.84
CA ALA A 392 -9.49 1.18 -9.19
C ALA A 392 -8.39 0.19 -9.60
N ILE A 393 -8.76 -0.78 -10.43
CA ILE A 393 -7.83 -1.73 -11.04
C ILE A 393 -7.53 -1.21 -12.44
N MET A 394 -6.25 -1.03 -12.75
CA MET A 394 -5.76 -0.64 -14.06
C MET A 394 -4.97 -1.79 -14.66
N ASP A 395 -5.36 -2.25 -15.84
CA ASP A 395 -4.63 -3.27 -16.60
C ASP A 395 -3.90 -2.60 -17.77
N MET A 396 -2.56 -2.62 -17.72
CA MET A 396 -1.70 -2.08 -18.78
C MET A 396 -1.31 -3.12 -19.84
N GLY A 397 -1.65 -4.39 -19.61
CA GLY A 397 -1.22 -5.54 -20.42
C GLY A 397 -2.05 -5.75 -21.68
N ASN A 398 -3.37 -5.49 -21.62
CA ASN A 398 -4.31 -5.79 -22.71
C ASN A 398 -5.10 -4.55 -23.15
N ARG A 399 -4.49 -3.69 -23.97
CA ARG A 399 -5.16 -2.51 -24.56
C ARG A 399 -5.84 -2.78 -25.90
N GLU A 400 -5.53 -3.89 -26.55
CA GLU A 400 -5.93 -4.16 -27.94
C GLU A 400 -6.99 -5.26 -28.01
N GLY A 401 -8.29 -4.90 -28.01
CA GLY A 401 -9.42 -5.66 -28.61
C GLY A 401 -9.71 -7.10 -28.14
N ASP A 402 -8.77 -7.78 -27.51
CA ASP A 402 -8.92 -9.06 -26.85
C ASP A 402 -9.67 -8.80 -25.55
N SER A 403 -10.99 -8.93 -25.64
CA SER A 403 -11.94 -8.99 -24.53
C SER A 403 -11.64 -10.07 -23.48
N GLN A 404 -10.53 -10.81 -23.63
CA GLN A 404 -9.90 -11.59 -22.57
C GLN A 404 -9.01 -10.66 -21.74
N PHE A 405 -9.59 -9.97 -20.75
CA PHE A 405 -8.83 -9.34 -19.67
C PHE A 405 -7.89 -10.40 -19.05
N GLY A 406 -6.59 -10.28 -19.36
CA GLY A 406 -5.60 -11.32 -19.19
C GLY A 406 -4.92 -11.22 -17.83
N ASN A 407 -5.48 -11.93 -16.86
CA ASN A 407 -4.82 -12.56 -15.69
C ASN A 407 -4.02 -11.69 -14.70
N ALA A 408 -4.49 -11.78 -13.44
CA ALA A 408 -3.80 -11.74 -12.14
C ALA A 408 -2.84 -10.55 -11.85
N PHE A 409 -2.94 -10.00 -10.64
CA PHE A 409 -1.94 -9.07 -10.08
C PHE A 409 -0.49 -9.59 -10.22
N SER A 410 -0.32 -10.92 -10.25
CA SER A 410 0.91 -11.65 -10.55
C SER A 410 1.52 -11.40 -11.94
N SER A 411 0.83 -10.81 -12.92
CA SER A 411 1.45 -10.50 -14.21
C SER A 411 2.41 -9.31 -14.13
N GLY A 412 2.35 -8.51 -13.05
CA GLY A 412 3.07 -7.24 -12.88
C GLY A 412 2.47 -6.08 -13.68
N GLN A 413 1.49 -6.37 -14.56
CA GLN A 413 0.86 -5.40 -15.46
C GLN A 413 -0.40 -4.76 -14.87
N ALA A 414 -1.11 -5.50 -14.01
CA ALA A 414 -2.23 -4.96 -13.26
C ALA A 414 -1.72 -4.10 -12.09
N ARG A 415 -2.15 -2.84 -12.06
CA ARG A 415 -1.88 -1.91 -10.96
C ARG A 415 -3.17 -1.65 -10.20
N ILE A 416 -3.07 -1.63 -8.89
CA ILE A 416 -4.16 -1.22 -8.00
C ILE A 416 -3.88 0.21 -7.59
N VAL A 417 -4.72 1.14 -8.02
CA VAL A 417 -4.59 2.55 -7.70
C VAL A 417 -5.62 2.92 -6.64
N ALA A 418 -5.13 3.16 -5.43
CA ALA A 418 -5.93 3.36 -4.23
C ALA A 418 -5.88 4.82 -3.75
N GLY A 419 -7.05 5.35 -3.37
CA GLY A 419 -7.16 6.57 -2.58
C GLY A 419 -6.89 6.24 -1.12
N CYS A 420 -5.77 6.74 -0.60
CA CYS A 420 -5.25 6.42 0.72
C CYS A 420 -5.16 7.68 1.59
N GLY A 421 -5.16 7.48 2.91
CA GLY A 421 -4.94 8.55 3.87
C GLY A 421 -6.13 9.50 4.04
N ALA A 422 -5.94 10.55 4.83
CA ALA A 422 -6.96 11.55 5.08
C ALA A 422 -6.38 12.97 5.16
N TYR A 423 -7.16 13.92 4.65
CA TYR A 423 -6.87 15.36 4.68
C TYR A 423 -5.48 15.68 4.15
N HIS A 424 -4.64 16.37 4.92
CA HIS A 424 -3.28 16.73 4.52
C HIS A 424 -2.39 15.51 4.22
N ASP A 425 -2.66 14.36 4.84
CA ASP A 425 -1.96 13.09 4.60
C ASP A 425 -2.55 12.28 3.43
N GLY A 426 -3.61 12.79 2.78
CA GLY A 426 -4.29 12.12 1.69
C GLY A 426 -3.41 11.98 0.44
N SER A 427 -3.38 10.77 -0.11
CA SER A 427 -2.52 10.40 -1.24
C SER A 427 -3.21 9.42 -2.19
N LEU A 428 -2.76 9.38 -3.43
CA LEU A 428 -3.09 8.35 -4.40
C LEU A 428 -1.91 7.39 -4.49
N ARG A 429 -2.14 6.08 -4.33
CA ARG A 429 -1.07 5.07 -4.28
C ARG A 429 -1.26 4.01 -5.35
N SER A 430 -0.25 3.83 -6.19
CA SER A 430 -0.19 2.77 -7.19
C SER A 430 0.57 1.57 -6.62
N ILE A 431 -0.16 0.48 -6.39
CA ILE A 431 0.32 -0.78 -5.83
C ILE A 431 0.45 -1.77 -6.99
N ARG A 432 1.67 -2.28 -7.22
CA ARG A 432 1.97 -3.24 -8.30
C ARG A 432 2.86 -4.37 -7.79
N SER A 433 2.70 -5.57 -8.35
CA SER A 433 3.67 -6.66 -8.13
C SER A 433 4.95 -6.38 -8.95
N GLY A 434 6.10 -6.54 -8.33
CA GLY A 434 7.40 -6.31 -8.97
C GLY A 434 8.50 -7.19 -8.42
N VAL A 435 9.69 -7.06 -8.99
CA VAL A 435 10.92 -7.74 -8.57
C VAL A 435 11.81 -6.73 -7.85
N GLY A 436 12.30 -7.10 -6.66
CA GLY A 436 13.24 -6.29 -5.89
C GLY A 436 14.65 -6.33 -6.48
N LEU A 437 15.37 -5.22 -6.34
CA LEU A 437 16.80 -5.15 -6.60
C LEU A 437 17.51 -4.82 -5.28
N GLU A 438 18.50 -5.64 -4.93
CA GLU A 438 19.34 -5.43 -3.77
C GLU A 438 20.67 -4.80 -4.20
N ASP A 439 20.89 -3.54 -3.81
CA ASP A 439 22.12 -2.83 -4.14
C ASP A 439 23.27 -3.30 -3.23
N GLN A 440 24.33 -3.84 -3.85
CA GLN A 440 25.54 -4.29 -3.16
C GLN A 440 26.64 -3.22 -3.15
N GLY A 441 26.59 -2.27 -4.09
CA GLY A 441 27.54 -1.17 -4.16
C GLY A 441 27.09 -0.07 -5.12
N ILE A 442 27.52 1.16 -4.86
CA ILE A 442 27.21 2.33 -5.68
C ILE A 442 28.50 3.05 -6.05
N LEU A 443 28.61 3.43 -7.32
CA LEU A 443 29.70 4.21 -7.90
C LEU A 443 29.16 5.61 -8.23
N ASP A 444 29.24 6.52 -7.25
CA ASP A 444 28.65 7.87 -7.32
C ASP A 444 29.41 8.87 -8.20
N GLU A 445 30.62 8.52 -8.64
CA GLU A 445 31.50 9.43 -9.42
C GLU A 445 31.25 9.38 -10.94
N ILE A 446 30.33 8.52 -11.40
CA ILE A 446 30.10 8.26 -12.83
C ILE A 446 28.66 8.64 -13.20
N GLN A 447 28.51 9.64 -14.07
CA GLN A 447 27.24 10.26 -14.46
C GLN A 447 27.05 10.20 -15.98
N ASP A 448 25.80 10.40 -16.43
CA ASP A 448 25.43 10.60 -17.85
C ASP A 448 25.90 9.49 -18.83
N THR A 449 25.89 8.24 -18.37
CA THR A 449 26.33 7.09 -19.18
C THR A 449 25.48 6.91 -20.45
N LYS A 450 26.12 6.47 -21.54
CA LYS A 450 25.52 6.15 -22.85
C LYS A 450 25.61 4.67 -23.23
N GLY A 451 26.30 3.87 -22.42
CA GLY A 451 26.36 2.43 -22.58
C GLY A 451 27.13 1.77 -21.45
N LEU A 452 26.72 0.55 -21.11
CA LEU A 452 27.40 -0.34 -20.18
C LEU A 452 27.72 -1.64 -20.90
N PHE A 453 28.98 -2.07 -20.84
CA PHE A 453 29.41 -3.33 -21.44
C PHE A 453 30.27 -4.08 -20.45
N THR A 454 30.12 -5.41 -20.42
CA THR A 454 30.86 -6.27 -19.50
C THR A 454 31.79 -7.17 -20.29
N LEU A 455 33.05 -7.23 -19.85
CA LEU A 455 34.12 -7.93 -20.53
C LEU A 455 34.83 -8.91 -19.59
N ARG A 456 35.42 -9.94 -20.19
CA ARG A 456 36.35 -10.85 -19.55
C ARG A 456 37.77 -10.53 -19.98
N SER A 457 38.65 -10.29 -19.02
CA SER A 457 40.09 -10.24 -19.24
C SER A 457 40.63 -11.60 -19.70
N HIS A 458 41.81 -11.58 -20.31
CA HIS A 458 42.48 -12.80 -20.77
C HIS A 458 42.63 -13.83 -19.63
N GLN A 459 42.24 -15.09 -19.90
CA GLN A 459 42.21 -16.22 -18.94
C GLN A 459 41.21 -16.12 -17.78
N SER A 460 40.38 -15.08 -17.70
CA SER A 460 39.31 -15.01 -16.70
C SER A 460 38.12 -15.88 -17.10
N SER A 461 37.61 -16.69 -16.16
CA SER A 461 36.37 -17.47 -16.36
C SER A 461 35.11 -16.63 -16.14
N HIS A 462 35.18 -15.66 -15.22
CA HIS A 462 34.09 -14.75 -14.88
C HIS A 462 34.31 -13.35 -15.47
N VAL A 463 33.26 -12.54 -15.50
CA VAL A 463 33.37 -11.11 -15.84
C VAL A 463 34.21 -10.43 -14.78
N ASP A 464 35.20 -9.65 -15.19
CA ASP A 464 36.08 -8.91 -14.28
C ASP A 464 36.27 -7.44 -14.70
N THR A 465 35.62 -7.03 -15.80
CA THR A 465 35.81 -5.70 -16.38
C THR A 465 34.46 -5.10 -16.78
N LEU A 466 34.23 -3.86 -16.36
CA LEU A 466 33.09 -3.02 -16.76
C LEU A 466 33.60 -1.87 -17.62
N VAL A 467 33.04 -1.74 -18.82
CA VAL A 467 33.30 -0.63 -19.74
C VAL A 467 32.09 0.31 -19.69
N VAL A 468 32.35 1.56 -19.32
CA VAL A 468 31.35 2.62 -19.23
C VAL A 468 31.59 3.60 -20.37
N SER A 469 30.62 3.72 -21.25
CA SER A 469 30.66 4.64 -22.39
C SER A 469 29.94 5.94 -22.06
N SER A 470 30.55 7.07 -22.41
CA SER A 470 30.02 8.42 -22.28
C SER A 470 30.10 9.13 -23.64
N VAL A 471 29.46 10.30 -23.77
CA VAL A 471 29.50 11.07 -25.03
C VAL A 471 30.92 11.51 -25.40
N ALA A 472 31.77 11.77 -24.41
CA ALA A 472 33.11 12.31 -24.62
C ALA A 472 34.20 11.23 -24.67
N ASP A 473 34.04 10.15 -23.90
CA ASP A 473 35.08 9.16 -23.62
C ASP A 473 34.50 7.80 -23.19
N THR A 474 35.38 6.82 -23.05
CA THR A 474 35.06 5.49 -22.52
C THR A 474 35.96 5.21 -21.31
N ARG A 475 35.36 4.88 -20.16
CA ARG A 475 36.06 4.52 -18.92
C ARG A 475 36.03 3.01 -18.72
N VAL A 476 37.09 2.44 -18.13
CA VAL A 476 37.19 0.99 -17.88
C VAL A 476 37.48 0.75 -16.40
N LEU A 477 36.62 -0.02 -15.76
CA LEU A 477 36.74 -0.41 -14.36
C LEU A 477 37.03 -1.90 -14.28
N ARG A 478 38.08 -2.27 -13.55
CA ARG A 478 38.46 -3.65 -13.31
C ARG A 478 38.13 -4.05 -11.87
N PHE A 479 37.59 -5.24 -11.74
CA PHE A 479 37.18 -5.84 -10.47
C PHE A 479 38.10 -7.00 -10.14
N ASP A 480 38.65 -7.01 -8.93
CA ASP A 480 39.41 -8.15 -8.44
C ASP A 480 38.50 -9.19 -7.76
N SER A 481 39.07 -10.36 -7.44
CA SER A 481 38.39 -11.48 -6.77
C SER A 481 37.85 -11.13 -5.36
N ALA A 482 38.33 -10.05 -4.74
CA ALA A 482 37.89 -9.60 -3.42
C ALA A 482 36.85 -8.46 -3.50
N GLY A 483 36.47 -8.03 -4.71
CA GLY A 483 35.51 -6.95 -4.95
C GLY A 483 36.16 -5.55 -4.97
N GLY A 484 37.49 -5.45 -4.99
CA GLY A 484 38.21 -4.20 -5.18
C GLY A 484 38.01 -3.67 -6.60
N ILE A 485 37.79 -2.36 -6.73
CA ILE A 485 37.51 -1.68 -8.00
C ILE A 485 38.66 -0.73 -8.33
N GLU A 486 39.23 -0.87 -9.52
CA GLU A 486 40.29 0.01 -10.04
C GLU A 486 39.91 0.55 -11.42
N GLU A 487 39.99 1.86 -11.61
CA GLU A 487 39.89 2.44 -12.95
C GLU A 487 41.20 2.30 -13.71
N VAL A 488 41.11 1.77 -14.94
CA VAL A 488 42.27 1.52 -15.79
C VAL A 488 42.23 2.43 -17.01
N TYR A 489 43.28 3.24 -17.20
CA TYR A 489 43.39 4.20 -18.31
C TYR A 489 43.90 3.60 -19.63
N ALA A 490 44.17 2.30 -19.68
CA ALA A 490 44.54 1.56 -20.88
C ALA A 490 44.16 0.08 -20.72
N PHE A 491 43.30 -0.45 -21.58
CA PHE A 491 42.81 -1.82 -21.48
C PHE A 491 42.78 -2.51 -22.85
N GLN A 492 43.55 -3.59 -23.02
CA GLN A 492 43.51 -4.50 -24.19
C GLN A 492 43.47 -3.81 -25.58
N GLY A 493 44.07 -2.62 -25.72
CA GLY A 493 44.08 -1.86 -26.98
C GLY A 493 42.79 -1.10 -27.31
N LEU A 494 41.83 -1.04 -26.39
CA LEU A 494 40.60 -0.26 -26.54
C LEU A 494 40.91 1.23 -26.72
N THR A 495 40.14 1.87 -27.60
CA THR A 495 40.15 3.32 -27.79
C THR A 495 39.24 3.96 -26.75
N LEU A 496 39.81 4.81 -25.89
CA LEU A 496 39.11 5.37 -24.72
C LEU A 496 38.76 6.87 -24.84
N ASP A 497 39.27 7.56 -25.86
CA ASP A 497 39.10 9.01 -26.07
C ASP A 497 37.80 9.39 -26.82
N MET A 498 36.87 8.46 -26.96
CA MET A 498 35.56 8.68 -27.58
C MET A 498 34.53 7.66 -27.07
N GLU A 499 33.27 7.88 -27.44
CA GLU A 499 32.17 6.96 -27.16
C GLU A 499 32.38 5.57 -27.80
N THR A 500 32.12 4.53 -27.01
CA THR A 500 32.00 3.15 -27.48
C THR A 500 30.53 2.79 -27.66
N LEU A 501 30.16 2.34 -28.87
CA LEU A 501 28.79 1.93 -29.22
C LEU A 501 28.53 0.45 -28.90
N LEU A 502 29.56 -0.38 -28.96
CA LEU A 502 29.49 -1.81 -28.61
C LEU A 502 30.87 -2.30 -28.17
N ALA A 503 30.95 -3.02 -27.06
CA ALA A 503 32.12 -3.80 -26.66
C ALA A 503 31.69 -5.21 -26.24
N VAL A 504 32.30 -6.24 -26.83
CA VAL A 504 31.91 -7.64 -26.56
C VAL A 504 33.07 -8.62 -26.78
N ASN A 505 33.15 -9.65 -25.94
CA ASN A 505 34.03 -10.80 -26.18
C ASN A 505 33.40 -11.74 -27.23
N ILE A 506 34.15 -12.08 -28.29
CA ILE A 506 33.63 -12.93 -29.38
C ILE A 506 33.97 -14.41 -29.18
N SER A 507 35.26 -14.72 -29.10
CA SER A 507 35.81 -16.05 -28.88
C SER A 507 36.93 -15.97 -27.84
N ASP A 508 37.40 -17.11 -27.31
CA ASP A 508 38.50 -17.15 -26.34
C ASP A 508 39.74 -16.50 -26.95
N GLY A 509 40.04 -15.26 -26.53
CA GLY A 509 41.17 -14.49 -27.03
C GLY A 509 40.84 -13.25 -27.87
N GLN A 510 39.58 -12.98 -28.22
CA GLN A 510 39.23 -11.84 -29.09
C GLN A 510 38.18 -10.91 -28.49
N LEU A 511 38.38 -9.61 -28.70
CA LEU A 511 37.52 -8.52 -28.25
C LEU A 511 37.10 -7.67 -29.44
N LEU A 512 35.81 -7.38 -29.59
CA LEU A 512 35.31 -6.44 -30.58
C LEU A 512 34.96 -5.12 -29.89
N GLN A 513 35.49 -4.00 -30.41
CA GLN A 513 35.06 -2.65 -30.06
C GLN A 513 34.51 -1.95 -31.31
N VAL A 514 33.33 -1.35 -31.19
CA VAL A 514 32.75 -0.49 -32.22
C VAL A 514 32.62 0.93 -31.66
N THR A 515 33.20 1.88 -32.38
CA THR A 515 33.12 3.33 -32.12
C THR A 515 32.37 4.00 -33.27
N PRO A 516 32.00 5.29 -33.18
CA PRO A 516 31.43 6.01 -34.32
C PRO A 516 32.32 6.05 -35.57
N LYS A 517 33.64 5.80 -35.44
CA LYS A 517 34.61 5.86 -36.55
C LYS A 517 34.91 4.50 -37.17
N SER A 518 35.01 3.45 -36.36
CA SER A 518 35.47 2.15 -36.83
C SER A 518 35.03 1.00 -35.93
N ALA A 519 35.03 -0.20 -36.50
CA ALA A 519 34.91 -1.48 -35.80
C ALA A 519 36.29 -2.16 -35.78
N VAL A 520 36.76 -2.54 -34.60
CA VAL A 520 38.11 -3.09 -34.39
C VAL A 520 38.04 -4.41 -33.64
N LEU A 521 38.70 -5.43 -34.18
CA LEU A 521 38.93 -6.71 -33.55
C LEU A 521 40.32 -6.72 -32.91
N LEU A 522 40.35 -6.87 -31.59
CA LEU A 522 41.52 -6.81 -30.74
C LEU A 522 41.85 -8.20 -30.20
N ASP A 523 43.14 -8.51 -30.09
CA ASP A 523 43.63 -9.67 -29.35
C ASP A 523 43.61 -9.38 -27.85
N SER A 524 42.94 -10.23 -27.06
CA SER A 524 42.74 -9.96 -25.64
C SER A 524 44.00 -10.16 -24.79
N GLU A 525 44.98 -10.91 -25.27
CA GLU A 525 46.26 -11.11 -24.58
C GLU A 525 47.22 -9.94 -24.84
N SER A 526 47.48 -9.63 -26.11
CA SER A 526 48.48 -8.65 -26.52
C SER A 526 47.94 -7.23 -26.67
N GLY A 527 46.61 -7.06 -26.74
CA GLY A 527 45.96 -5.78 -27.04
C GLY A 527 46.23 -5.28 -28.46
N VAL A 528 46.73 -6.14 -29.35
CA VAL A 528 47.06 -5.79 -30.73
C VAL A 528 45.79 -5.79 -31.57
N ASN A 529 45.64 -4.76 -32.41
CA ASN A 529 44.63 -4.71 -33.44
C ASN A 529 44.89 -5.81 -34.49
N LEU A 530 44.01 -6.81 -34.51
CA LEU A 530 44.03 -7.92 -35.47
C LEU A 530 43.46 -7.47 -36.82
N CYS A 531 42.35 -6.73 -36.77
CA CYS A 531 41.68 -6.19 -37.94
C CYS A 531 40.85 -4.96 -37.57
N SER A 532 40.78 -3.98 -38.45
CA SER A 532 39.90 -2.83 -38.33
C SER A 532 39.14 -2.57 -39.61
N TRP A 533 37.90 -2.15 -39.46
CA TRP A 533 37.03 -1.67 -40.52
C TRP A 533 36.62 -0.24 -40.21
N ASP A 534 36.94 0.69 -41.09
CA ASP A 534 36.63 2.12 -40.93
C ASP A 534 35.34 2.49 -41.65
N ALA A 535 34.55 3.37 -41.03
CA ALA A 535 33.37 3.96 -41.65
C ALA A 535 33.75 4.76 -42.91
N PRO A 536 32.90 4.80 -43.96
CA PRO A 536 33.15 5.61 -45.15
C PRO A 536 33.40 7.08 -44.82
N SER A 537 34.33 7.71 -45.55
CA SER A 537 34.78 9.09 -45.30
C SER A 537 33.62 10.08 -45.12
N GLY A 538 33.57 10.73 -43.94
CA GLY A 538 32.59 11.76 -43.61
C GLY A 538 31.25 11.24 -43.06
N LYS A 539 31.10 9.92 -42.90
CA LYS A 539 29.94 9.28 -42.26
C LYS A 539 30.33 8.68 -40.91
N ALA A 540 29.36 8.50 -40.01
CA ALA A 540 29.59 7.88 -38.71
C ALA A 540 28.71 6.64 -38.51
N ILE A 541 29.23 5.66 -37.78
CA ILE A 541 28.43 4.53 -37.28
C ILE A 541 27.49 5.09 -36.21
N THR A 542 26.20 4.85 -36.35
CA THR A 542 25.16 5.38 -35.44
C THR A 542 24.54 4.31 -34.55
N ALA A 543 24.57 3.04 -34.97
CA ALA A 543 24.10 1.91 -34.18
C ALA A 543 24.90 0.64 -34.53
N ALA A 544 25.11 -0.22 -33.53
CA ALA A 544 25.87 -1.46 -33.68
C ALA A 544 25.27 -2.57 -32.82
N SER A 545 25.25 -3.79 -33.36
CA SER A 545 24.91 -5.02 -32.64
C SER A 545 25.76 -6.17 -33.17
N ALA A 546 26.15 -7.11 -32.32
CA ALA A 546 26.96 -8.24 -32.76
C ALA A 546 26.55 -9.54 -32.06
N ASN A 547 26.81 -10.65 -32.74
CA ASN A 547 26.75 -11.99 -32.19
C ASN A 547 28.10 -12.69 -32.37
N LYS A 548 28.14 -14.02 -32.27
CA LYS A 548 29.39 -14.79 -32.36
C LYS A 548 30.04 -14.77 -33.76
N GLY A 549 29.27 -14.54 -34.82
CA GLY A 549 29.75 -14.63 -36.21
C GLY A 549 29.74 -13.32 -36.98
N TRP A 550 28.87 -12.38 -36.60
CA TRP A 550 28.62 -11.17 -37.37
C TRP A 550 28.49 -9.94 -36.48
N ALA A 551 28.93 -8.78 -36.98
CA ALA A 551 28.59 -7.46 -36.46
C ALA A 551 27.73 -6.70 -37.48
N LEU A 552 26.56 -6.24 -37.07
CA LEU A 552 25.60 -5.48 -37.85
C LEU A 552 25.66 -4.00 -37.46
N LEU A 553 25.89 -3.12 -38.42
CA LEU A 553 26.13 -1.70 -38.23
C LEU A 553 25.16 -0.87 -39.08
N SER A 554 24.76 0.29 -38.55
CA SER A 554 24.07 1.35 -39.29
C SER A 554 24.98 2.57 -39.39
N ILE A 555 25.03 3.18 -40.58
CA ILE A 555 25.85 4.36 -40.85
C ILE A 555 24.96 5.49 -41.34
N ASP A 556 24.97 6.61 -40.63
CA ASP A 556 24.09 7.78 -40.82
C ASP A 556 22.59 7.40 -41.02
N GLY A 557 22.16 6.25 -40.51
CA GLY A 557 20.80 5.72 -40.69
C GLY A 557 20.41 5.30 -42.11
N SER A 558 21.33 5.27 -43.08
CA SER A 558 21.02 5.02 -44.51
C SER A 558 21.79 3.88 -45.15
N LEU A 559 22.85 3.41 -44.50
CA LEU A 559 23.70 2.34 -45.02
C LEU A 559 23.77 1.23 -43.97
N LEU A 560 23.29 0.05 -44.34
CA LEU A 560 23.35 -1.15 -43.53
C LEU A 560 24.62 -1.93 -43.89
N VAL A 561 25.41 -2.31 -42.88
CA VAL A 561 26.66 -3.04 -43.07
C VAL A 561 26.70 -4.25 -42.15
N SER A 562 26.98 -5.43 -42.70
CA SER A 562 27.34 -6.61 -41.91
C SER A 562 28.83 -6.93 -42.08
N LEU A 563 29.51 -7.19 -40.97
CA LEU A 563 30.92 -7.56 -40.91
C LEU A 563 31.02 -9.02 -40.44
N ASN A 564 31.69 -9.86 -41.21
CA ASN A 564 31.96 -11.24 -40.83
C ASN A 564 33.15 -11.29 -39.85
N LEU A 565 32.91 -11.74 -38.62
CA LEU A 565 33.92 -11.81 -37.56
C LEU A 565 34.91 -12.96 -37.77
N HIS A 566 34.53 -14.01 -38.49
CA HIS A 566 35.40 -15.14 -38.83
C HIS A 566 36.28 -14.86 -40.06
N GLU A 567 35.90 -13.90 -40.90
CA GLU A 567 36.61 -13.53 -42.12
C GLU A 567 37.25 -12.13 -42.04
N ASN A 568 37.88 -11.81 -40.90
CA ASN A 568 38.61 -10.54 -40.70
C ASN A 568 37.79 -9.30 -41.08
N LEU A 569 36.57 -9.18 -40.55
CA LEU A 569 35.66 -8.07 -40.80
C LEU A 569 35.32 -7.85 -42.29
N ALA A 570 35.24 -8.93 -43.07
CA ALA A 570 34.74 -8.85 -44.45
C ALA A 570 33.34 -8.23 -44.46
N ALA A 571 33.18 -7.14 -45.21
CA ALA A 571 32.00 -6.29 -45.16
C ALA A 571 31.05 -6.53 -46.34
N VAL A 572 29.76 -6.69 -46.04
CA VAL A 572 28.66 -6.62 -47.01
C VAL A 572 27.89 -5.34 -46.74
N LEU A 573 27.63 -4.56 -47.78
CA LEU A 573 27.00 -3.25 -47.66
C LEU A 573 25.70 -3.22 -48.48
N ARG A 574 24.66 -2.62 -47.91
CA ARG A 574 23.38 -2.35 -48.58
C ARG A 574 22.95 -0.92 -48.34
N ASP A 575 22.85 -0.14 -49.41
CA ASP A 575 22.32 1.22 -49.38
C ASP A 575 20.79 1.17 -49.37
N THR A 576 20.17 1.79 -48.35
CA THR A 576 18.71 1.79 -48.17
C THR A 576 18.05 2.98 -48.86
N SER A 577 18.84 3.93 -49.39
CA SER A 577 18.34 5.12 -50.09
C SER A 577 17.98 4.89 -51.57
N GLY A 578 18.26 3.69 -52.10
CA GLY A 578 18.23 3.39 -53.53
C GLY A 578 17.22 2.36 -54.04
N ASP A 579 16.25 1.91 -53.24
CA ASP A 579 15.21 0.98 -53.75
C ASP A 579 14.26 1.74 -54.72
N GLU A 580 14.37 1.44 -56.03
CA GLU A 580 13.67 2.15 -57.12
C GLU A 580 12.12 2.08 -57.04
N SER A 581 11.55 1.37 -56.06
CA SER A 581 10.11 1.15 -55.89
C SER A 581 9.41 2.04 -54.85
N SER A 582 10.12 2.77 -53.99
CA SER A 582 9.51 3.65 -52.97
C SER A 582 9.75 5.14 -53.24
N THR A 583 8.71 5.96 -53.10
CA THR A 583 8.75 7.41 -53.37
C THR A 583 9.46 8.23 -52.29
N GLN A 584 9.88 7.60 -51.18
CA GLN A 584 10.71 8.19 -50.12
C GLN A 584 11.75 7.16 -49.62
N PRO A 585 13.00 7.58 -49.32
CA PRO A 585 14.01 6.74 -48.69
C PRO A 585 13.65 6.50 -47.22
N ASP A 586 13.72 5.25 -46.78
CA ASP A 586 13.48 4.88 -45.38
C ASP A 586 14.80 4.78 -44.59
N GLN A 587 14.79 5.26 -43.36
CA GLN A 587 15.95 5.30 -42.48
C GLN A 587 15.92 4.15 -41.48
N ILE A 588 17.09 3.62 -41.14
CA ILE A 588 17.27 2.59 -40.12
C ILE A 588 17.12 3.24 -38.75
N SER A 589 16.15 2.78 -37.96
CA SER A 589 15.89 3.31 -36.61
C SER A 589 16.59 2.51 -35.51
N CYS A 590 16.68 1.18 -35.67
CA CYS A 590 17.30 0.26 -34.72
C CYS A 590 17.69 -1.04 -35.43
N LEU A 591 18.58 -1.82 -34.81
CA LEU A 591 19.05 -3.09 -35.36
C LEU A 591 19.48 -4.07 -34.25
N HIS A 592 19.39 -5.36 -34.54
CA HIS A 592 19.78 -6.42 -33.61
C HIS A 592 20.36 -7.61 -34.37
N ALA A 593 21.55 -8.07 -34.00
CA ALA A 593 22.13 -9.32 -34.48
C ALA A 593 21.75 -10.45 -33.52
N ALA A 594 21.04 -11.47 -34.00
CA ALA A 594 20.48 -12.50 -33.14
C ALA A 594 21.56 -13.37 -32.50
N ARG A 595 21.40 -13.65 -31.20
CA ARG A 595 22.39 -14.41 -30.42
C ARG A 595 22.39 -15.90 -30.74
N ASP A 596 21.19 -16.50 -30.76
CA ASP A 596 21.02 -17.95 -30.90
C ASP A 596 20.92 -18.40 -32.37
N SER A 597 20.67 -17.46 -33.28
CA SER A 597 20.60 -17.66 -34.73
C SER A 597 21.63 -16.75 -35.41
N PRO A 598 22.93 -17.14 -35.46
CA PRO A 598 24.02 -16.22 -35.74
C PRO A 598 23.95 -15.58 -37.14
N ASP A 599 23.31 -16.22 -38.12
CA ASP A 599 23.20 -15.68 -39.48
C ASP A 599 22.00 -14.73 -39.68
N ILE A 600 21.24 -14.44 -38.61
CA ILE A 600 20.01 -13.65 -38.68
C ILE A 600 20.18 -12.31 -37.96
N GLY A 601 19.75 -11.24 -38.63
CA GLY A 601 19.61 -9.91 -38.06
C GLY A 601 18.17 -9.41 -38.16
N VAL A 602 17.82 -8.42 -37.35
CA VAL A 602 16.56 -7.70 -37.43
C VAL A 602 16.84 -6.21 -37.55
N VAL A 603 16.15 -5.54 -38.46
CA VAL A 603 16.30 -4.11 -38.73
C VAL A 603 14.94 -3.43 -38.61
N GLY A 604 14.88 -2.34 -37.85
CA GLY A 604 13.70 -1.48 -37.74
C GLY A 604 13.81 -0.27 -38.67
N TRP A 605 12.69 0.12 -39.26
CA TRP A 605 12.60 1.18 -40.25
C TRP A 605 11.75 2.36 -39.74
N TRP A 606 12.21 3.58 -39.99
CA TRP A 606 11.64 4.80 -39.40
C TRP A 606 10.37 5.28 -40.12
N ALA A 607 10.49 5.60 -41.41
CA ALA A 607 9.43 6.21 -42.20
C ALA A 607 8.31 5.24 -42.58
N SER A 608 8.60 3.94 -42.71
CA SER A 608 7.57 2.90 -42.91
C SER A 608 6.99 2.37 -41.60
N GLY A 609 7.71 2.46 -40.48
CA GLY A 609 7.31 1.82 -39.23
C GLY A 609 7.19 0.30 -39.38
N THR A 610 8.13 -0.31 -40.10
CA THR A 610 8.18 -1.76 -40.34
C THR A 610 9.44 -2.36 -39.70
N ILE A 611 9.44 -3.67 -39.52
CA ILE A 611 10.66 -4.43 -39.25
C ILE A 611 11.00 -5.33 -40.43
N SER A 612 12.27 -5.69 -40.56
CA SER A 612 12.72 -6.71 -41.50
C SER A 612 13.72 -7.65 -40.84
N ILE A 613 13.45 -8.95 -40.96
CA ILE A 613 14.39 -10.01 -40.63
C ILE A 613 15.29 -10.19 -41.85
N VAL A 614 16.61 -10.09 -41.66
CA VAL A 614 17.60 -10.12 -42.74
C VAL A 614 18.60 -11.25 -42.52
N ASP A 615 19.08 -11.83 -43.61
CA ASP A 615 20.26 -12.70 -43.61
C ASP A 615 21.52 -11.83 -43.50
N LEU A 616 22.35 -12.05 -42.47
CA LEU A 616 23.56 -11.25 -42.24
C LEU A 616 24.66 -11.48 -43.28
N ALA A 617 24.66 -12.62 -43.97
CA ALA A 617 25.64 -12.89 -45.02
C ALA A 617 25.35 -12.14 -46.32
N THR A 618 24.07 -11.83 -46.60
CA THR A 618 23.65 -11.22 -47.87
C THR A 618 22.94 -9.87 -47.72
N LEU A 619 22.54 -9.50 -46.49
CA LEU A 619 21.65 -8.39 -46.18
C LEU A 619 20.33 -8.40 -46.98
N GLN A 620 19.88 -9.59 -47.41
CA GLN A 620 18.58 -9.74 -48.08
C GLN A 620 17.46 -9.91 -47.03
N PRO A 621 16.33 -9.20 -47.17
CA PRO A 621 15.19 -9.37 -46.29
C PRO A 621 14.55 -10.75 -46.53
N LEU A 622 14.41 -11.52 -45.45
CA LEU A 622 13.75 -12.81 -45.42
C LEU A 622 12.25 -12.66 -45.13
N HIS A 623 11.91 -11.76 -44.23
CA HIS A 623 10.54 -11.46 -43.81
C HIS A 623 10.44 -10.00 -43.36
N GLY A 624 9.28 -9.37 -43.56
CA GLY A 624 9.02 -8.02 -43.10
C GLY A 624 7.59 -7.88 -42.61
N GLU A 625 7.41 -7.11 -41.54
CA GLU A 625 6.12 -6.95 -40.86
C GLU A 625 5.86 -5.48 -40.53
N PRO A 626 4.67 -4.94 -40.83
CA PRO A 626 4.28 -3.60 -40.44
C PRO A 626 3.88 -3.53 -38.96
N LEU A 627 4.38 -2.51 -38.26
CA LEU A 627 4.03 -2.27 -36.86
C LEU A 627 2.82 -1.36 -36.71
N ARG A 628 2.53 -0.53 -37.72
CA ARG A 628 1.39 0.40 -37.72
C ARG A 628 0.05 -0.35 -37.67
N GLN A 629 -0.90 0.19 -36.93
CA GLN A 629 -2.25 -0.38 -36.79
C GLN A 629 -3.27 0.36 -37.65
N THR A 630 -3.13 1.68 -37.75
CA THR A 630 -3.93 2.57 -38.60
C THR A 630 -3.00 3.44 -39.45
N GLU A 631 -3.48 3.91 -40.61
CA GLU A 631 -2.67 4.76 -41.50
C GLU A 631 -2.17 6.05 -40.82
N ASP A 632 -2.89 6.54 -39.80
CA ASP A 632 -2.56 7.74 -39.01
C ASP A 632 -1.68 7.45 -37.77
N SER A 633 -1.36 6.18 -37.46
CA SER A 633 -0.52 5.82 -36.31
C SER A 633 0.97 5.86 -36.65
N ALA A 634 1.72 6.75 -35.99
CA ALA A 634 3.18 6.77 -36.06
C ALA A 634 3.78 5.74 -35.07
N SER A 635 4.02 4.52 -35.54
CA SER A 635 4.67 3.46 -34.76
C SER A 635 6.10 3.24 -35.26
N VAL A 636 7.06 3.93 -34.63
CA VAL A 636 8.48 3.82 -34.96
C VAL A 636 9.16 2.84 -33.99
N PRO A 637 9.83 1.79 -34.48
CA PRO A 637 10.66 0.93 -33.62
C PRO A 637 11.93 1.67 -33.19
N ARG A 638 12.23 1.65 -31.90
CA ARG A 638 13.38 2.32 -31.28
C ARG A 638 14.41 1.36 -30.72
N ASP A 639 14.01 0.16 -30.33
CA ASP A 639 14.94 -0.90 -29.92
C ASP A 639 14.36 -2.29 -30.20
N ILE A 640 15.23 -3.28 -30.40
CA ILE A 640 14.85 -4.64 -30.80
C ILE A 640 15.70 -5.68 -30.06
N ALA A 641 15.05 -6.74 -29.58
CA ALA A 641 15.73 -7.92 -29.04
C ALA A 641 15.10 -9.20 -29.58
N LEU A 642 15.90 -10.08 -30.21
CA LEU A 642 15.48 -11.42 -30.62
C LEU A 642 16.12 -12.45 -29.70
N VAL A 643 15.34 -12.98 -28.77
CA VAL A 643 15.85 -13.79 -27.65
C VAL A 643 14.99 -15.03 -27.39
N GLN A 644 15.61 -16.07 -26.84
CA GLN A 644 14.90 -17.25 -26.40
C GLN A 644 14.35 -17.06 -24.97
N LEU A 645 13.12 -16.55 -24.82
CA LEU A 645 12.49 -16.37 -23.50
C LEU A 645 12.00 -17.69 -22.90
N HIS A 646 11.29 -18.49 -23.69
CA HIS A 646 10.83 -19.81 -23.29
C HIS A 646 11.94 -20.85 -23.41
N PRO A 647 11.92 -21.95 -22.66
CA PRO A 647 12.81 -23.08 -22.96
C PRO A 647 12.63 -23.53 -24.42
N PRO A 648 13.71 -23.87 -25.17
CA PRO A 648 13.64 -24.20 -26.60
C PRO A 648 12.70 -25.37 -26.95
N LYS A 649 12.36 -26.20 -25.95
CA LYS A 649 11.43 -27.33 -26.08
C LYS A 649 9.96 -26.90 -26.13
N VAL A 650 9.65 -25.69 -25.64
CA VAL A 650 8.28 -25.16 -25.47
C VAL A 650 7.89 -24.25 -26.62
N SER A 651 8.74 -23.26 -26.94
CA SER A 651 8.50 -22.30 -28.02
C SER A 651 9.82 -21.90 -28.69
N GLY A 652 9.72 -21.34 -29.89
CA GLY A 652 10.86 -20.75 -30.60
C GLY A 652 11.29 -19.40 -30.00
N PRO A 653 12.23 -18.69 -30.64
CA PRO A 653 12.67 -17.38 -30.18
C PRO A 653 11.54 -16.36 -30.21
N THR A 654 11.58 -15.42 -29.29
CA THR A 654 10.64 -14.30 -29.18
C THR A 654 11.32 -13.02 -29.66
N LEU A 655 10.63 -12.30 -30.54
CA LEU A 655 11.03 -10.98 -31.01
C LEU A 655 10.33 -9.91 -30.18
N LEU A 656 11.09 -9.08 -29.49
CA LEU A 656 10.64 -7.92 -28.70
C LEU A 656 11.02 -6.64 -29.44
N ILE A 657 10.07 -5.71 -29.56
CA ILE A 657 10.25 -4.44 -30.28
C ILE A 657 9.70 -3.31 -29.43
N ALA A 658 10.58 -2.41 -28.99
CA ALA A 658 10.18 -1.21 -28.28
C ALA A 658 9.84 -0.09 -29.28
N LEU A 659 8.68 0.54 -29.10
CA LEU A 659 8.17 1.61 -29.93
C LEU A 659 8.38 2.99 -29.27
N GLU A 660 8.33 4.05 -30.08
CA GLU A 660 8.47 5.44 -29.63
C GLU A 660 7.42 5.90 -28.59
N ASP A 661 6.26 5.26 -28.55
CA ASP A 661 5.15 5.58 -27.64
C ASP A 661 5.21 4.81 -26.31
N GLY A 662 6.30 4.08 -26.05
CA GLY A 662 6.51 3.29 -24.83
C GLY A 662 5.83 1.92 -24.83
N ASN A 663 5.24 1.50 -25.96
CA ASN A 663 4.75 0.14 -26.15
C ASN A 663 5.89 -0.82 -26.52
N VAL A 664 5.83 -2.03 -25.99
CA VAL A 664 6.66 -3.16 -26.41
C VAL A 664 5.78 -4.19 -27.11
N VAL A 665 6.05 -4.40 -28.39
CA VAL A 665 5.37 -5.40 -29.22
C VAL A 665 6.19 -6.68 -29.22
N THR A 666 5.51 -7.81 -29.08
CA THR A 666 6.12 -9.13 -29.00
C THR A 666 5.56 -10.06 -30.05
N PHE A 667 6.43 -10.86 -30.66
CA PHE A 667 6.08 -11.87 -31.64
C PHE A 667 6.81 -13.18 -31.34
N ASP A 668 6.14 -14.30 -31.60
CA ASP A 668 6.75 -15.62 -31.63
C ASP A 668 7.34 -15.86 -33.03
N MET A 669 8.63 -16.20 -33.10
CA MET A 669 9.33 -16.48 -34.35
C MET A 669 9.51 -17.98 -34.58
N SER A 670 9.09 -18.44 -35.76
CA SER A 670 9.38 -19.80 -36.22
C SER A 670 10.84 -19.92 -36.65
N THR A 671 11.54 -20.96 -36.17
CA THR A 671 12.89 -21.32 -36.65
C THR A 671 12.87 -21.90 -38.06
N GLN A 672 11.71 -22.37 -38.53
CA GLN A 672 11.50 -22.84 -39.89
C GLN A 672 10.86 -21.73 -40.72
N GLY A 673 11.64 -21.10 -41.60
CA GLY A 673 11.16 -20.05 -42.52
C GLY A 673 11.10 -18.64 -41.93
N TYR A 674 11.48 -18.44 -40.66
CA TYR A 674 11.60 -17.12 -40.01
C TYR A 674 10.32 -16.25 -40.07
N THR A 675 9.16 -16.88 -40.10
CA THR A 675 7.87 -16.19 -40.02
C THR A 675 7.58 -15.81 -38.57
N ILE A 676 6.98 -14.64 -38.36
CA ILE A 676 6.54 -14.20 -37.03
C ILE A 676 5.02 -14.30 -36.88
N SER A 677 4.57 -14.54 -35.66
CA SER A 677 3.15 -14.72 -35.32
C SER A 677 2.89 -14.32 -33.88
N GLY A 678 1.63 -14.34 -33.42
CA GLY A 678 1.32 -14.13 -32.00
C GLY A 678 1.60 -12.71 -31.49
N ARG A 679 1.35 -11.69 -32.33
CA ARG A 679 1.51 -10.28 -31.97
C ARG A 679 0.80 -9.95 -30.65
N LYS A 680 1.54 -9.46 -29.66
CA LYS A 680 1.00 -8.89 -28.42
C LYS A 680 1.68 -7.55 -28.12
N SER A 681 0.96 -6.59 -27.58
CA SER A 681 1.46 -5.24 -27.31
C SER A 681 1.21 -4.87 -25.85
N VAL A 682 2.24 -4.41 -25.15
CA VAL A 682 2.20 -4.05 -23.72
C VAL A 682 2.78 -2.65 -23.54
N THR A 683 2.09 -1.77 -22.81
CA THR A 683 2.62 -0.45 -22.49
C THR A 683 3.49 -0.52 -21.22
N LEU A 684 4.78 -0.19 -21.34
CA LEU A 684 5.70 -0.15 -20.19
C LEU A 684 5.96 1.27 -19.67
N GLY A 685 5.84 2.29 -20.53
CA GLY A 685 6.09 3.69 -20.18
C GLY A 685 5.47 4.65 -21.20
N SER A 686 5.87 5.92 -21.11
CA SER A 686 5.54 6.94 -22.12
C SER A 686 6.68 7.19 -23.10
N SER A 687 7.90 6.86 -22.71
CA SER A 687 9.11 6.94 -23.52
C SER A 687 9.48 5.57 -24.10
N PRO A 688 10.24 5.52 -25.22
CA PRO A 688 10.69 4.27 -25.79
C PRO A 688 11.56 3.47 -24.82
N ALA A 689 11.20 2.21 -24.63
CA ALA A 689 12.00 1.29 -23.83
C ALA A 689 13.33 0.95 -24.51
N ARG A 690 14.38 0.78 -23.72
CA ARG A 690 15.61 0.10 -24.16
C ARG A 690 15.62 -1.31 -23.61
N LEU A 691 15.99 -2.28 -24.44
CA LEU A 691 15.89 -3.70 -24.17
C LEU A 691 17.28 -4.28 -23.90
N HIS A 692 17.60 -4.50 -22.64
CA HIS A 692 18.88 -5.08 -22.22
C HIS A 692 18.74 -6.59 -22.02
N VAL A 693 19.46 -7.38 -22.81
CA VAL A 693 19.38 -8.85 -22.75
C VAL A 693 20.24 -9.37 -21.59
N LEU A 694 19.64 -10.20 -20.74
CA LEU A 694 20.26 -10.87 -19.59
C LEU A 694 20.27 -12.39 -19.81
N PRO A 695 21.38 -12.95 -20.34
CA PRO A 695 21.55 -14.39 -20.51
C PRO A 695 21.41 -15.21 -19.24
N GLN A 696 20.80 -16.40 -19.33
CA GLN A 696 20.84 -17.43 -18.30
C GLN A 696 21.67 -18.65 -18.72
N GLU A 697 22.07 -19.47 -17.74
CA GLU A 697 22.86 -20.70 -17.98
C GLU A 697 22.08 -21.79 -18.72
N ASP A 698 20.76 -21.81 -18.60
CA ASP A 698 19.88 -22.82 -19.19
C ASP A 698 19.58 -22.60 -20.69
N GLY A 699 20.15 -21.55 -21.27
CA GLY A 699 19.96 -21.16 -22.66
C GLY A 699 18.75 -20.24 -22.88
N THR A 700 18.02 -19.87 -21.83
CA THR A 700 17.00 -18.82 -21.90
C THR A 700 17.62 -17.44 -21.63
N CYS A 701 16.85 -16.39 -21.90
CA CYS A 701 17.23 -15.01 -21.57
C CYS A 701 16.09 -14.32 -20.84
N ASN A 702 16.43 -13.45 -19.90
CA ASN A 702 15.54 -12.38 -19.44
C ASN A 702 15.87 -11.12 -20.23
N VAL A 703 14.94 -10.17 -20.27
CA VAL A 703 15.16 -8.86 -20.88
C VAL A 703 14.75 -7.78 -19.89
N PHE A 704 15.71 -6.92 -19.56
CA PHE A 704 15.47 -5.76 -18.71
C PHE A 704 15.10 -4.58 -19.59
N ALA A 705 13.86 -4.09 -19.47
CA ALA A 705 13.35 -2.96 -20.22
C ALA A 705 13.45 -1.69 -19.36
N THR A 706 14.29 -0.73 -19.78
CA THR A 706 14.45 0.56 -19.11
C THR A 706 13.56 1.61 -19.75
N THR A 707 12.66 2.20 -18.96
CA THR A 707 11.75 3.34 -19.27
C THR A 707 11.62 4.19 -18.00
N GLU A 708 10.63 5.09 -17.93
CA GLU A 708 10.25 5.74 -16.66
C GLU A 708 9.82 4.74 -15.57
N HIS A 709 9.45 3.52 -15.96
CA HIS A 709 9.08 2.41 -15.07
C HIS A 709 9.79 1.13 -15.52
N ALA A 710 11.01 0.93 -15.03
CA ALA A 710 11.82 -0.21 -15.41
C ALA A 710 11.11 -1.56 -15.15
N SER A 711 11.20 -2.49 -16.11
CA SER A 711 10.48 -3.77 -16.07
C SER A 711 11.37 -4.93 -16.51
N LEU A 712 11.30 -6.05 -15.79
CA LEU A 712 11.95 -7.31 -16.14
C LEU A 712 10.97 -8.21 -16.91
N ILE A 713 11.35 -8.58 -18.12
CA ILE A 713 10.60 -9.47 -19.02
C ILE A 713 11.26 -10.85 -18.96
N TYR A 714 10.50 -11.86 -18.59
CA TYR A 714 10.99 -13.24 -18.50
C TYR A 714 9.87 -14.24 -18.76
N SER A 715 10.23 -15.51 -18.95
CA SER A 715 9.25 -16.59 -19.01
C SER A 715 9.07 -17.29 -17.67
N SER A 716 7.82 -17.54 -17.30
CA SER A 716 7.47 -18.54 -16.30
C SER A 716 6.20 -19.27 -16.73
N GLU A 717 6.10 -20.57 -16.42
CA GLU A 717 4.91 -21.41 -16.69
C GLU A 717 4.42 -21.37 -18.15
N GLY A 718 5.36 -21.24 -19.10
CA GLY A 718 5.04 -21.17 -20.53
C GLY A 718 4.39 -19.85 -20.98
N ARG A 719 4.45 -18.80 -20.15
CA ARG A 719 3.99 -17.44 -20.46
C ARG A 719 5.12 -16.43 -20.34
N ILE A 720 4.99 -15.31 -21.04
CA ILE A 720 5.87 -14.15 -20.92
C ILE A 720 5.27 -13.23 -19.86
N ILE A 721 6.08 -12.82 -18.89
CA ILE A 721 5.68 -12.00 -17.74
C ILE A 721 6.49 -10.70 -17.77
N TYR A 722 5.83 -9.60 -17.41
CA TYR A 722 6.42 -8.26 -17.34
C TYR A 722 6.34 -7.78 -15.90
N SER A 723 7.38 -8.03 -15.11
CA SER A 723 7.40 -7.61 -13.71
C SER A 723 8.07 -6.25 -13.58
N ALA A 724 7.40 -5.28 -12.96
CA ALA A 724 8.03 -4.01 -12.65
C ALA A 724 9.22 -4.20 -11.71
N THR A 725 10.20 -3.31 -11.73
CA THR A 725 11.37 -3.37 -10.85
C THR A 725 11.44 -2.15 -9.94
N THR A 726 12.32 -2.19 -8.93
CA THR A 726 12.56 -1.06 -8.03
C THR A 726 13.56 -0.03 -8.58
N ALA A 727 14.19 -0.29 -9.73
CA ALA A 727 15.10 0.63 -10.39
C ALA A 727 14.35 1.57 -11.36
N ASP A 728 13.36 2.28 -10.83
CA ASP A 728 12.84 3.47 -11.50
C ASP A 728 14.05 4.42 -11.75
N ASP A 729 14.15 4.99 -12.95
CA ASP A 729 15.29 5.81 -13.45
C ASP A 729 16.55 5.05 -13.96
N ALA A 730 16.51 3.72 -14.07
CA ALA A 730 17.57 2.99 -14.77
C ALA A 730 17.64 3.35 -16.26
N THR A 731 18.84 3.56 -16.80
CA THR A 731 19.07 3.96 -18.20
C THR A 731 19.74 2.86 -19.05
N TYR A 732 20.70 2.14 -18.49
CA TYR A 732 21.35 0.98 -19.09
C TYR A 732 21.54 -0.12 -18.06
N VAL A 733 21.47 -1.37 -18.51
CA VAL A 733 21.70 -2.55 -17.66
C VAL A 733 22.59 -3.54 -18.39
N ALA A 734 23.55 -4.13 -17.69
CA ALA A 734 24.43 -5.17 -18.23
C ALA A 734 24.59 -6.33 -17.23
N PRO A 735 24.69 -7.59 -17.72
CA PRO A 735 24.95 -8.74 -16.87
C PRO A 735 26.40 -8.68 -16.35
N PHE A 736 26.58 -8.85 -15.03
CA PHE A 736 27.88 -8.75 -14.37
C PHE A 736 28.07 -9.90 -13.38
N ASP A 737 28.34 -11.07 -13.93
CA ASP A 737 28.67 -12.26 -13.14
C ASP A 737 30.18 -12.32 -12.88
N SER A 738 30.60 -11.75 -11.75
CA SER A 738 32.00 -11.69 -11.32
C SER A 738 32.26 -12.62 -10.13
N GLU A 739 33.52 -12.95 -9.86
CA GLU A 739 33.87 -13.84 -8.73
C GLU A 739 33.45 -13.26 -7.36
N ALA A 740 33.59 -11.94 -7.18
CA ALA A 740 33.20 -11.25 -5.95
C ALA A 740 31.68 -11.00 -5.88
N PHE A 741 31.03 -10.85 -7.04
CA PHE A 741 29.61 -10.52 -7.17
C PHE A 741 28.94 -11.48 -8.16
N PRO A 742 28.64 -12.72 -7.72
CA PRO A 742 28.04 -13.74 -8.58
C PRO A 742 26.57 -13.42 -8.88
N ASN A 743 26.13 -13.71 -10.10
CA ASN A 743 24.76 -13.47 -10.60
C ASN A 743 24.26 -12.01 -10.46
N SER A 744 25.16 -11.04 -10.41
CA SER A 744 24.81 -9.63 -10.29
C SER A 744 24.57 -8.97 -11.66
N ILE A 745 23.89 -7.83 -11.62
CA ILE A 745 23.78 -6.91 -12.75
C ILE A 745 24.41 -5.58 -12.38
N VAL A 746 24.88 -4.86 -13.40
CA VAL A 746 25.24 -3.45 -13.25
C VAL A 746 24.18 -2.63 -13.95
N LEU A 747 23.67 -1.62 -13.28
CA LEU A 747 22.72 -0.66 -13.84
C LEU A 747 23.26 0.75 -13.68
N SER A 748 23.03 1.59 -14.69
CA SER A 748 23.32 3.02 -14.61
C SER A 748 22.02 3.81 -14.43
N THR A 749 22.11 4.92 -13.72
CA THR A 749 21.13 6.01 -13.77
C THR A 749 21.78 7.23 -14.43
N ASP A 750 21.07 8.36 -14.45
CA ASP A 750 21.68 9.63 -14.87
C ASP A 750 22.76 10.11 -13.86
N SER A 751 22.67 9.68 -12.60
CA SER A 751 23.47 10.20 -11.49
C SER A 751 24.59 9.28 -10.99
N HIS A 752 24.46 7.96 -11.12
CA HIS A 752 25.43 7.01 -10.57
C HIS A 752 25.28 5.62 -11.24
N ILE A 753 26.26 4.75 -11.00
CA ILE A 753 26.17 3.33 -11.39
C ILE A 753 25.97 2.48 -10.13
N ARG A 754 25.07 1.50 -10.18
CA ARG A 754 24.82 0.55 -9.10
C ARG A 754 25.17 -0.87 -9.53
N LEU A 755 25.72 -1.61 -8.58
CA LEU A 755 25.87 -3.06 -8.67
C LEU A 755 24.74 -3.67 -7.83
N SER A 756 23.87 -4.43 -8.47
CA SER A 756 22.64 -4.92 -7.85
C SER A 756 22.42 -6.41 -8.14
N HIS A 757 21.83 -7.11 -7.18
CA HIS A 757 21.36 -8.49 -7.35
C HIS A 757 19.85 -8.49 -7.61
N ILE A 758 19.39 -9.29 -8.59
CA ILE A 758 17.96 -9.44 -8.90
C ILE A 758 17.36 -10.46 -7.93
N ASP A 759 16.43 -10.01 -7.09
CA ASP A 759 15.69 -10.91 -6.22
C ASP A 759 14.79 -11.85 -7.05
N LYS A 760 14.64 -13.10 -6.61
CA LYS A 760 13.72 -14.06 -7.22
C LYS A 760 12.33 -13.95 -6.61
N GLU A 761 12.19 -13.35 -5.43
CA GLU A 761 10.90 -13.10 -4.80
C GLU A 761 10.21 -11.87 -5.41
N ARG A 762 8.90 -11.99 -5.60
CA ARG A 762 8.08 -10.85 -6.01
C ARG A 762 7.69 -10.04 -4.78
N LEU A 763 7.94 -8.75 -4.84
CA LEU A 763 7.60 -7.80 -3.81
C LEU A 763 6.56 -6.81 -4.33
N THR A 764 5.72 -6.32 -3.43
CA THR A 764 4.74 -5.30 -3.77
C THR A 764 5.39 -3.93 -3.74
N HIS A 765 5.42 -3.25 -4.89
CA HIS A 765 5.92 -1.90 -5.04
C HIS A 765 4.78 -0.88 -4.92
N VAL A 766 5.00 0.18 -4.14
CA VAL A 766 4.02 1.25 -3.91
C VAL A 766 4.59 2.58 -4.35
N LYS A 767 4.03 3.16 -5.43
CA LYS A 767 4.33 4.53 -5.88
C LYS A 767 3.27 5.49 -5.33
N THR A 768 3.69 6.57 -4.69
CA THR A 768 2.80 7.54 -4.02
C THR A 768 2.75 8.87 -4.76
N LEU A 769 1.54 9.40 -4.97
CA LEU A 769 1.26 10.78 -5.35
C LEU A 769 0.60 11.48 -4.16
N SER A 770 1.29 12.45 -3.56
CA SER A 770 0.75 13.24 -2.45
C SER A 770 -0.26 14.25 -2.97
N VAL A 771 -1.56 14.02 -2.72
CA VAL A 771 -2.65 14.92 -3.12
C VAL A 771 -2.87 16.01 -2.07
N LYS A 772 -2.56 15.73 -0.80
CA LYS A 772 -2.84 16.58 0.38
C LYS A 772 -4.32 16.88 0.58
N GLU A 773 -5.17 15.98 0.08
CA GLU A 773 -6.62 15.98 0.25
C GLU A 773 -7.06 14.53 0.39
N THR A 774 -8.15 14.28 1.13
CA THR A 774 -8.76 12.95 1.21
C THR A 774 -9.26 12.54 -0.17
N VAL A 775 -8.63 11.55 -0.80
CA VAL A 775 -9.11 10.93 -2.04
C VAL A 775 -10.24 9.97 -1.67
N ARG A 776 -11.48 10.45 -1.70
CA ARG A 776 -12.67 9.74 -1.25
C ARG A 776 -13.11 8.64 -2.21
N ARG A 777 -12.96 8.89 -3.52
CA ARG A 777 -13.42 8.00 -4.60
C ARG A 777 -12.46 8.03 -5.78
N VAL A 778 -12.30 6.88 -6.45
CA VAL A 778 -11.38 6.71 -7.58
C VAL A 778 -12.09 5.97 -8.71
N ALA A 779 -12.07 6.53 -9.92
CA ALA A 779 -12.57 5.89 -11.12
C ALA A 779 -11.50 5.93 -12.23
N TYR A 780 -11.26 4.81 -12.90
CA TYR A 780 -10.32 4.72 -14.02
C TYR A 780 -11.05 4.75 -15.37
N SER A 781 -10.46 5.48 -16.32
CA SER A 781 -10.98 5.71 -17.67
C SER A 781 -9.91 5.29 -18.70
N PRO A 782 -9.97 4.06 -19.25
CA PRO A 782 -8.95 3.55 -20.17
C PRO A 782 -8.86 4.35 -21.48
N THR A 783 -10.00 4.77 -22.05
CA THR A 783 -10.02 5.52 -23.31
C THR A 783 -9.43 6.91 -23.12
N LEU A 784 -9.76 7.56 -22.01
CA LEU A 784 -9.17 8.85 -21.64
C LEU A 784 -7.76 8.74 -21.05
N LYS A 785 -7.28 7.56 -20.65
CA LYS A 785 -5.97 7.36 -20.01
C LYS A 785 -5.77 8.17 -18.72
N VAL A 786 -6.84 8.32 -17.93
CA VAL A 786 -6.81 9.11 -16.67
C VAL A 786 -7.59 8.44 -15.55
N PHE A 787 -7.20 8.78 -14.32
CA PHE A 787 -7.98 8.54 -13.11
C PHE A 787 -8.80 9.77 -12.75
N GLY A 788 -10.12 9.62 -12.56
CA GLY A 788 -10.98 10.63 -11.96
C GLY A 788 -11.08 10.46 -10.45
N LEU A 789 -10.79 11.51 -9.70
CA LEU A 789 -10.72 11.52 -8.25
C LEU A 789 -11.78 12.43 -7.64
N GLY A 790 -12.52 11.94 -6.67
CA GLY A 790 -13.34 12.77 -5.78
C GLY A 790 -12.56 13.10 -4.52
N CYS A 791 -12.21 14.37 -4.32
CA CYS A 791 -11.33 14.82 -3.25
C CYS A 791 -12.04 15.73 -2.23
N ILE A 792 -11.64 15.61 -0.96
CA ILE A 792 -12.11 16.45 0.15
C ILE A 792 -10.90 17.05 0.85
N LYS A 793 -10.82 18.38 0.85
CA LYS A 793 -9.80 19.16 1.52
C LYS A 793 -10.35 19.76 2.82
N LYS A 794 -9.59 19.65 3.91
CA LYS A 794 -9.86 20.31 5.20
C LYS A 794 -8.67 21.20 5.52
N GLU A 795 -8.90 22.50 5.68
CA GLU A 795 -7.86 23.48 6.01
C GLU A 795 -8.30 24.41 7.13
N LEU A 796 -7.32 24.95 7.87
CA LEU A 796 -7.54 26.03 8.83
C LEU A 796 -7.20 27.37 8.16
N ILE A 797 -8.20 28.22 7.95
CA ILE A 797 -8.04 29.56 7.40
C ILE A 797 -8.51 30.56 8.46
N HIS A 798 -7.62 31.42 8.95
CA HIS A 798 -7.91 32.35 10.06
C HIS A 798 -8.51 31.66 11.32
N ASN A 799 -8.02 30.46 11.65
CA ASN A 799 -8.52 29.60 12.74
C ASN A 799 -9.98 29.11 12.57
N GLU A 800 -10.52 29.16 11.36
CA GLU A 800 -11.79 28.52 11.00
C GLU A 800 -11.54 27.30 10.11
N GLU A 801 -12.25 26.19 10.38
CA GLU A 801 -12.19 25.00 9.53
C GLU A 801 -12.96 25.26 8.23
N VAL A 802 -12.24 25.24 7.09
CA VAL A 802 -12.83 25.34 5.76
C VAL A 802 -12.70 24.00 5.06
N ILE A 803 -13.84 23.42 4.68
CA ILE A 803 -13.91 22.18 3.91
C ILE A 803 -14.23 22.52 2.45
N THR A 804 -13.47 21.96 1.52
CA THR A 804 -13.70 22.11 0.08
C THR A 804 -13.72 20.74 -0.58
N SER A 805 -14.70 20.49 -1.44
CA SER A 805 -14.82 19.25 -2.19
C SER A 805 -14.58 19.51 -3.68
N SER A 806 -13.89 18.60 -4.37
CA SER A 806 -13.54 18.77 -5.78
C SER A 806 -13.49 17.46 -6.57
N PHE A 807 -13.56 17.56 -7.89
CA PHE A 807 -13.21 16.50 -8.83
C PHE A 807 -11.91 16.85 -9.56
N ARG A 808 -10.98 15.90 -9.58
CA ARG A 808 -9.65 16.05 -10.21
C ARG A 808 -9.40 14.90 -11.17
N ILE A 809 -8.50 15.10 -12.12
CA ILE A 809 -8.02 14.02 -12.99
C ILE A 809 -6.50 13.86 -12.85
N VAL A 810 -6.02 12.62 -12.95
CA VAL A 810 -4.60 12.26 -12.82
C VAL A 810 -4.20 11.38 -14.00
N ASP A 811 -3.03 11.63 -14.57
CA ASP A 811 -2.47 10.82 -15.66
C ASP A 811 -2.15 9.40 -15.20
N GLU A 812 -2.41 8.40 -16.05
CA GLU A 812 -2.22 7.00 -15.68
C GLU A 812 -0.75 6.53 -15.59
N ILE A 813 0.16 7.12 -16.39
CA ILE A 813 1.56 6.69 -16.53
C ILE A 813 2.49 7.61 -15.73
N ILE A 814 2.38 8.92 -15.98
CA ILE A 814 3.17 9.97 -15.33
C ILE A 814 2.78 10.07 -13.86
N PHE A 815 1.51 9.77 -13.55
CA PHE A 815 0.97 9.76 -12.20
C PHE A 815 1.03 11.16 -11.55
N GLN A 816 0.59 12.17 -12.31
CA GLN A 816 0.53 13.57 -11.92
C GLN A 816 -0.86 14.17 -12.21
N GLU A 817 -1.25 15.20 -11.46
CA GLU A 817 -2.52 15.90 -11.67
C GLU A 817 -2.56 16.58 -13.04
N LEU A 818 -3.69 16.44 -13.74
CA LEU A 818 -3.95 17.06 -15.03
C LEU A 818 -5.08 18.08 -14.93
N GLY A 819 -4.95 19.15 -15.72
CA GLY A 819 -5.97 20.19 -15.83
C GLY A 819 -6.27 20.93 -14.53
N LYS A 820 -7.36 21.71 -14.51
CA LYS A 820 -7.80 22.42 -13.32
C LYS A 820 -8.84 21.58 -12.54
N PRO A 821 -8.76 21.54 -11.20
CA PRO A 821 -9.79 20.90 -10.39
C PRO A 821 -11.18 21.52 -10.63
N PHE A 822 -12.19 20.67 -10.75
CA PHE A 822 -13.59 21.07 -10.78
C PHE A 822 -14.09 21.18 -9.33
N ILE A 823 -14.20 22.41 -8.81
CA ILE A 823 -14.64 22.67 -7.44
C ILE A 823 -16.16 22.64 -7.35
N PHE A 824 -16.72 21.91 -6.37
CA PHE A 824 -18.16 21.86 -6.13
C PHE A 824 -18.62 23.06 -5.29
N ASN A 825 -18.61 24.28 -5.87
CA ASN A 825 -19.00 25.50 -5.17
C ASN A 825 -20.23 26.13 -5.79
N THR A 826 -21.40 25.55 -5.53
CA THR A 826 -22.66 25.98 -6.17
C THR A 826 -23.63 26.72 -5.26
N SER A 827 -23.37 26.82 -3.94
CA SER A 827 -24.37 27.32 -2.98
C SER A 827 -23.76 27.84 -1.67
N THR A 828 -24.63 28.41 -0.82
CA THR A 828 -24.39 28.82 0.57
C THR A 828 -24.04 27.66 1.52
N SER A 829 -24.30 26.42 1.11
CA SER A 829 -24.11 25.18 1.87
C SER A 829 -22.93 24.34 1.36
N LEU A 830 -22.30 23.57 2.25
CA LEU A 830 -21.15 22.72 1.94
C LEU A 830 -21.58 21.50 1.09
N GLU A 831 -21.06 21.41 -0.13
CA GLU A 831 -21.29 20.27 -1.03
C GLU A 831 -20.16 19.24 -0.92
N MET A 832 -20.49 17.98 -0.66
CA MET A 832 -19.54 16.88 -0.48
C MET A 832 -19.66 15.84 -1.58
N VAL A 833 -18.51 15.33 -2.04
CA VAL A 833 -18.47 14.20 -2.97
C VAL A 833 -18.69 12.88 -2.23
N GLU A 834 -19.60 12.07 -2.75
CA GLU A 834 -19.99 10.79 -2.13
C GLU A 834 -19.59 9.60 -3.00
N THR A 835 -19.71 9.73 -4.32
CA THR A 835 -19.44 8.67 -5.29
C THR A 835 -18.95 9.24 -6.62
N VAL A 836 -18.02 8.54 -7.26
CA VAL A 836 -17.49 8.83 -8.60
C VAL A 836 -17.44 7.52 -9.35
N ILE A 837 -18.08 7.44 -10.50
CA ILE A 837 -18.00 6.30 -11.41
C ILE A 837 -17.65 6.79 -12.82
N ARG A 838 -17.23 5.85 -13.66
CA ARG A 838 -16.96 6.06 -15.09
C ARG A 838 -17.85 5.14 -15.89
N ALA A 839 -18.43 5.66 -16.97
CA ALA A 839 -19.29 4.93 -17.88
C ALA A 839 -19.12 5.42 -19.31
N GLU A 840 -19.34 4.54 -20.28
CA GLU A 840 -19.57 4.95 -21.67
C GLU A 840 -21.06 5.28 -21.82
N LEU A 841 -21.35 6.52 -22.21
CA LEU A 841 -22.72 7.00 -22.41
C LEU A 841 -22.87 7.54 -23.84
N PRO A 842 -24.06 7.44 -24.45
CA PRO A 842 -24.33 8.04 -25.75
C PRO A 842 -24.16 9.56 -25.72
N ASP A 843 -23.34 10.09 -26.61
CA ASP A 843 -23.18 11.52 -26.85
C ASP A 843 -24.37 12.10 -27.65
N SER A 844 -24.35 13.41 -27.92
CA SER A 844 -25.40 14.06 -28.72
C SER A 844 -25.56 13.54 -30.15
N MET A 845 -24.58 12.78 -30.65
CA MET A 845 -24.59 12.13 -31.97
C MET A 845 -24.95 10.63 -31.89
N GLY A 846 -25.17 10.11 -30.68
CA GLY A 846 -25.45 8.70 -30.42
C GLY A 846 -24.21 7.80 -30.36
N ASN A 847 -23.00 8.35 -30.41
CA ASN A 847 -21.78 7.57 -30.24
C ASN A 847 -21.49 7.37 -28.75
N LEU A 848 -20.96 6.21 -28.39
CA LEU A 848 -20.52 5.98 -27.01
C LEU A 848 -19.28 6.82 -26.71
N ALA A 849 -19.33 7.56 -25.62
CA ALA A 849 -18.21 8.37 -25.16
C ALA A 849 -18.03 8.21 -23.64
N GLU A 850 -16.77 8.15 -23.19
CA GLU A 850 -16.48 8.05 -21.75
C GLU A 850 -16.92 9.33 -21.02
N ARG A 851 -17.64 9.14 -19.91
CA ARG A 851 -18.14 10.18 -19.01
C ARG A 851 -17.83 9.82 -17.56
N PHE A 852 -17.51 10.84 -16.76
CA PHE A 852 -17.47 10.71 -15.32
C PHE A 852 -18.83 11.11 -14.73
N ILE A 853 -19.36 10.28 -13.84
CA ILE A 853 -20.65 10.52 -13.19
C ILE A 853 -20.40 10.62 -11.69
N ILE A 854 -20.86 11.72 -11.09
CA ILE A 854 -20.55 12.07 -9.72
C ILE A 854 -21.85 12.25 -8.95
N GLY A 855 -21.92 11.61 -7.78
CA GLY A 855 -22.99 11.83 -6.81
C GLY A 855 -22.48 12.69 -5.65
N THR A 856 -23.24 13.72 -5.29
CA THR A 856 -22.91 14.63 -4.19
C THR A 856 -24.01 14.70 -3.13
N SER A 857 -23.66 15.27 -1.99
CA SER A 857 -24.58 15.61 -0.90
C SER A 857 -24.37 17.06 -0.45
N PHE A 858 -25.44 17.72 -0.03
CA PHE A 858 -25.36 19.05 0.61
C PHE A 858 -25.50 18.88 2.12
N ILE A 859 -24.51 19.39 2.86
CA ILE A 859 -24.55 19.48 4.31
C ILE A 859 -25.27 20.79 4.66
N THR A 860 -26.45 20.68 5.24
CA THR A 860 -27.26 21.79 5.75
C THR A 860 -27.23 21.76 7.26
N ASP A 861 -27.04 22.91 7.91
CA ASP A 861 -27.29 23.03 9.35
C ASP A 861 -28.78 22.77 9.63
N ASP A 862 -29.09 21.97 10.66
CA ASP A 862 -30.46 21.57 11.01
C ASP A 862 -31.40 22.77 11.27
N ASP A 863 -30.85 23.97 11.51
CA ASP A 863 -31.58 25.22 11.78
C ASP A 863 -31.88 26.06 10.52
N ALA A 864 -31.32 25.73 9.35
CA ALA A 864 -31.53 26.48 8.12
C ALA A 864 -32.63 25.84 7.25
N ILE A 865 -33.86 26.36 7.37
CA ILE A 865 -34.96 26.00 6.46
C ILE A 865 -34.70 26.67 5.10
N GLU A 866 -33.93 26.03 4.21
CA GLU A 866 -33.83 26.50 2.82
C GLU A 866 -35.11 26.16 2.03
N GLU A 867 -35.55 27.10 1.19
CA GLU A 867 -36.78 27.02 0.37
C GLU A 867 -36.71 25.95 -0.74
N ASN A 868 -35.53 25.36 -0.99
CA ASN A 868 -35.31 24.31 -1.97
C ASN A 868 -34.88 23.00 -1.27
N ASP A 869 -35.72 21.97 -1.31
CA ASP A 869 -35.54 20.62 -0.74
C ASP A 869 -34.42 19.79 -1.42
N THR A 870 -33.33 20.44 -1.89
CA THR A 870 -32.20 19.79 -2.57
C THR A 870 -31.17 19.36 -1.54
N ARG A 871 -30.94 18.05 -1.42
CA ARG A 871 -29.99 17.45 -0.44
C ARG A 871 -28.78 16.79 -1.10
N GLY A 872 -28.71 16.83 -2.42
CA GLY A 872 -27.58 16.35 -3.22
C GLY A 872 -27.86 16.55 -4.71
N ARG A 873 -26.94 16.16 -5.58
CA ARG A 873 -27.14 16.15 -7.04
C ARG A 873 -26.31 15.07 -7.74
N ILE A 874 -26.65 14.81 -9.00
CA ILE A 874 -25.85 14.00 -9.92
C ILE A 874 -25.25 14.93 -10.98
N LEU A 875 -23.94 14.84 -11.16
CA LEU A 875 -23.19 15.53 -12.20
C LEU A 875 -22.73 14.51 -13.24
N VAL A 876 -22.81 14.88 -14.53
CA VAL A 876 -22.17 14.15 -15.62
C VAL A 876 -21.14 15.09 -16.24
N LEU A 877 -19.88 14.68 -16.23
CA LEU A 877 -18.74 15.46 -16.69
C LEU A 877 -18.07 14.79 -17.90
N GLY A 878 -17.67 15.63 -18.86
CA GLY A 878 -16.80 15.24 -19.97
C GLY A 878 -15.37 15.78 -19.78
N VAL A 879 -14.43 15.21 -20.52
CA VAL A 879 -13.03 15.67 -20.58
C VAL A 879 -12.71 16.06 -22.01
N ASP A 880 -12.15 17.25 -22.22
CA ASP A 880 -11.75 17.72 -23.54
C ASP A 880 -10.32 17.27 -23.94
N GLU A 881 -9.92 17.60 -25.15
CA GLU A 881 -8.58 17.29 -25.69
C GLU A 881 -7.44 17.94 -24.88
N ASN A 882 -7.71 19.06 -24.21
CA ASN A 882 -6.75 19.78 -23.36
C ASN A 882 -6.75 19.26 -21.91
N ARG A 883 -7.35 18.08 -21.67
CA ARG A 883 -7.49 17.48 -20.35
C ARG A 883 -8.21 18.40 -19.35
N GLN A 884 -9.16 19.22 -19.82
CA GLN A 884 -10.03 20.02 -18.94
C GLN A 884 -11.37 19.34 -18.77
N VAL A 885 -11.88 19.39 -17.55
CA VAL A 885 -13.18 18.84 -17.19
C VAL A 885 -14.27 19.88 -17.43
N TYR A 886 -15.36 19.49 -18.09
CA TYR A 886 -16.54 20.34 -18.29
C TYR A 886 -17.82 19.61 -17.88
N GLN A 887 -18.82 20.37 -17.43
CA GLN A 887 -20.10 19.84 -16.97
C GLN A 887 -21.10 19.72 -18.11
N ILE A 888 -21.76 18.56 -18.23
CA ILE A 888 -22.84 18.28 -19.20
C ILE A 888 -24.20 18.28 -18.50
N VAL A 889 -24.27 17.64 -17.32
CA VAL A 889 -25.52 17.53 -16.54
C VAL A 889 -25.30 17.96 -15.10
N SER A 890 -26.29 18.65 -14.54
CA SER A 890 -26.45 18.86 -13.09
C SER A 890 -27.90 18.63 -12.69
N HIS A 891 -28.17 17.47 -12.09
CA HIS A 891 -29.52 17.04 -11.71
C HIS A 891 -29.70 17.06 -10.19
N ASN A 892 -30.53 17.99 -9.68
CA ASN A 892 -30.80 18.14 -8.26
C ASN A 892 -31.66 17.01 -7.70
N LEU A 893 -31.30 16.54 -6.50
CA LEU A 893 -31.93 15.41 -5.82
C LEU A 893 -32.47 15.82 -4.44
N LYS A 894 -33.52 15.12 -4.00
CA LYS A 894 -34.12 15.28 -2.66
C LYS A 894 -33.39 14.52 -1.55
N GLY A 895 -32.27 13.88 -1.87
CA GLY A 895 -31.47 13.08 -0.95
C GLY A 895 -30.02 13.07 -1.41
N ALA A 896 -29.10 12.76 -0.49
CA ALA A 896 -27.70 12.55 -0.81
C ALA A 896 -27.56 11.37 -1.77
N CYS A 897 -26.76 11.53 -2.84
CA CYS A 897 -26.45 10.46 -3.78
C CYS A 897 -25.21 9.70 -3.30
N ARG A 898 -25.39 8.51 -2.71
CA ARG A 898 -24.33 7.81 -1.95
C ARG A 898 -23.55 6.79 -2.77
N CYS A 899 -24.23 6.13 -3.69
CA CYS A 899 -23.64 5.16 -4.60
C CYS A 899 -24.29 5.29 -5.98
N LEU A 900 -23.51 4.97 -7.01
CA LEU A 900 -23.90 5.01 -8.41
C LEU A 900 -23.48 3.71 -9.08
N GLY A 901 -24.22 3.30 -10.10
CA GLY A 901 -23.88 2.18 -10.96
C GLY A 901 -24.53 2.32 -12.34
N ILE A 902 -24.12 1.46 -13.26
CA ILE A 902 -24.60 1.45 -14.64
C ILE A 902 -25.36 0.15 -14.90
N LEU A 903 -26.56 0.28 -15.46
CA LEU A 903 -27.42 -0.83 -15.89
C LEU A 903 -27.73 -0.62 -17.37
N GLY A 904 -26.99 -1.30 -18.26
CA GLY A 904 -27.03 -0.99 -19.69
C GLY A 904 -26.68 0.49 -19.93
N ASP A 905 -27.57 1.23 -20.58
CA ASP A 905 -27.41 2.67 -20.83
C ASP A 905 -28.07 3.55 -19.75
N HIS A 906 -28.45 2.96 -18.61
CA HIS A 906 -29.14 3.63 -17.52
C HIS A 906 -28.22 3.85 -16.32
N ILE A 907 -28.42 4.99 -15.64
CA ILE A 907 -27.71 5.34 -14.42
C ILE A 907 -28.57 4.94 -13.23
N VAL A 908 -28.05 4.07 -12.37
CA VAL A 908 -28.67 3.69 -11.10
C VAL A 908 -28.07 4.55 -9.99
N ALA A 909 -28.91 5.22 -9.21
CA ALA A 909 -28.51 6.06 -8.09
C ALA A 909 -29.12 5.55 -6.77
N GLY A 910 -28.26 5.21 -5.82
CA GLY A 910 -28.63 4.97 -4.43
C GLY A 910 -28.71 6.29 -3.67
N LEU A 911 -29.92 6.75 -3.40
CA LEU A 911 -30.19 7.92 -2.57
C LEU A 911 -30.48 7.51 -1.14
N SER A 912 -30.44 8.46 -0.19
CA SER A 912 -30.64 8.21 1.24
C SER A 912 -31.81 7.30 1.64
N LYS A 913 -32.90 7.24 0.86
CA LYS A 913 -34.05 6.38 1.16
C LYS A 913 -34.57 5.60 -0.06
N THR A 914 -33.94 5.74 -1.23
CA THR A 914 -34.48 5.18 -2.49
C THR A 914 -33.37 4.84 -3.46
N VAL A 915 -33.50 3.74 -4.17
CA VAL A 915 -32.71 3.44 -5.36
C VAL A 915 -33.52 3.89 -6.59
N VAL A 916 -32.91 4.63 -7.50
CA VAL A 916 -33.59 5.22 -8.66
C VAL A 916 -32.84 4.88 -9.94
N VAL A 917 -33.55 4.46 -10.98
CA VAL A 917 -32.99 4.27 -12.33
C VAL A 917 -33.32 5.48 -13.18
N TYR A 918 -32.29 6.07 -13.79
CA TYR A 918 -32.36 7.21 -14.67
C TYR A 918 -31.96 6.83 -16.10
N HIS A 919 -32.67 7.38 -17.07
CA HIS A 919 -32.25 7.41 -18.46
C HIS A 919 -31.48 8.71 -18.73
N TYR A 920 -30.28 8.56 -19.29
CA TYR A 920 -29.43 9.68 -19.68
C TYR A 920 -29.73 10.11 -21.11
N VAL A 921 -29.87 11.42 -21.32
CA VAL A 921 -30.04 12.00 -22.66
C VAL A 921 -29.09 13.19 -22.78
N GLU A 922 -28.10 13.08 -23.65
CA GLU A 922 -27.21 14.19 -24.04
C GLU A 922 -27.82 14.92 -25.25
N GLU A 923 -28.18 16.19 -25.09
CA GLU A 923 -28.77 16.98 -26.19
C GLU A 923 -27.68 17.73 -26.96
N THR A 924 -26.65 18.20 -26.27
CA THR A 924 -25.46 18.85 -26.83
C THR A 924 -24.23 18.44 -26.03
N THR A 925 -23.03 18.73 -26.54
CA THR A 925 -21.75 18.41 -25.86
C THR A 925 -21.60 19.05 -24.48
N VAL A 926 -22.42 20.04 -24.12
CA VAL A 926 -22.37 20.74 -22.82
C VAL A 926 -23.71 20.74 -22.08
N PHE A 927 -24.71 20.02 -22.60
CA PHE A 927 -26.04 19.99 -22.01
C PHE A 927 -26.72 18.63 -22.20
N GLY A 928 -27.19 18.05 -21.11
CA GLY A 928 -28.04 16.86 -21.10
C GLY A 928 -29.01 16.85 -19.93
N SER A 929 -29.81 15.79 -19.84
CA SER A 929 -30.80 15.60 -18.78
C SER A 929 -30.87 14.15 -18.29
N LEU A 930 -31.38 13.98 -17.06
CA LEU A 930 -31.68 12.68 -16.47
C LEU A 930 -33.19 12.53 -16.29
N GLN A 931 -33.76 11.48 -16.87
CA GLN A 931 -35.17 11.16 -16.78
C GLN A 931 -35.38 9.97 -15.86
N LYS A 932 -36.20 10.13 -14.81
CA LYS A 932 -36.49 9.07 -13.86
C LYS A 932 -37.38 7.99 -14.48
N LEU A 933 -36.91 6.74 -14.50
CA LEU A 933 -37.65 5.59 -15.01
C LEU A 933 -38.39 4.83 -13.89
N ALA A 934 -37.64 4.37 -12.88
CA ALA A 934 -38.15 3.52 -11.81
C ALA A 934 -37.52 3.90 -10.46
N ALA A 935 -38.18 3.55 -9.36
CA ALA A 935 -37.62 3.71 -8.03
C ALA A 935 -38.05 2.58 -7.08
N TYR A 936 -37.14 2.19 -6.20
CA TYR A 936 -37.32 1.21 -5.14
C TYR A 936 -36.96 1.83 -3.80
N ARG A 937 -37.63 1.40 -2.72
CA ARG A 937 -37.38 1.90 -1.37
C ARG A 937 -36.75 0.77 -0.53
N PRO A 938 -35.45 0.82 -0.24
CA PRO A 938 -34.81 -0.12 0.66
C PRO A 938 -35.30 0.04 2.10
N ALA A 939 -34.89 -0.89 2.97
CA ALA A 939 -35.34 -0.95 4.36
C ALA A 939 -34.86 0.22 5.21
N SER A 940 -33.61 0.64 5.04
CA SER A 940 -33.03 1.80 5.74
C SER A 940 -32.35 2.76 4.78
N PHE A 941 -31.06 2.60 4.53
CA PHE A 941 -30.19 3.54 3.83
C PHE A 941 -29.23 2.76 2.91
N PRO A 942 -29.33 2.88 1.58
CA PRO A 942 -28.43 2.20 0.67
C PRO A 942 -27.02 2.83 0.75
N LEU A 943 -26.01 2.00 0.97
CA LEU A 943 -24.63 2.43 1.14
C LEU A 943 -23.77 2.08 -0.08
N SER A 944 -23.94 0.88 -0.62
CA SER A 944 -23.23 0.37 -1.79
C SER A 944 -24.18 -0.41 -2.68
N LEU A 945 -23.85 -0.49 -3.96
CA LEU A 945 -24.58 -1.29 -4.93
C LEU A 945 -23.60 -1.90 -5.93
N ASP A 946 -23.99 -3.04 -6.49
CA ASP A 946 -23.34 -3.63 -7.65
C ASP A 946 -24.40 -4.24 -8.57
N ILE A 947 -24.11 -4.32 -9.87
CA ILE A 947 -25.10 -4.60 -10.91
C ILE A 947 -24.61 -5.75 -11.79
N SER A 948 -25.48 -6.74 -11.99
CA SER A 948 -25.24 -7.86 -12.90
C SER A 948 -26.46 -8.09 -13.78
N GLY A 949 -26.33 -7.79 -15.08
CA GLY A 949 -27.44 -7.81 -16.02
C GLY A 949 -28.55 -6.85 -15.57
N ASN A 950 -29.75 -7.39 -15.34
CA ASN A 950 -30.90 -6.62 -14.85
C ASN A 950 -31.06 -6.64 -13.32
N ILE A 951 -30.18 -7.33 -12.58
CA ILE A 951 -30.24 -7.44 -11.12
C ILE A 951 -29.31 -6.42 -10.49
N ILE A 952 -29.86 -5.64 -9.56
CA ILE A 952 -29.17 -4.65 -8.75
C ILE A 952 -29.06 -5.23 -7.33
N GLY A 953 -27.85 -5.54 -6.90
CA GLY A 953 -27.56 -5.87 -5.51
C GLY A 953 -27.43 -4.58 -4.70
N VAL A 954 -28.31 -4.38 -3.73
CA VAL A 954 -28.33 -3.19 -2.87
C VAL A 954 -27.93 -3.61 -1.46
N VAL A 955 -26.83 -3.06 -0.98
CA VAL A 955 -26.42 -3.17 0.42
C VAL A 955 -26.92 -1.96 1.20
N ASP A 956 -27.52 -2.24 2.33
CA ASP A 956 -28.15 -1.28 3.22
C ASP A 956 -27.32 -1.13 4.51
N LEU A 957 -27.37 0.03 5.16
CA LEU A 957 -26.52 0.33 6.31
C LEU A 957 -26.75 -0.60 7.51
N MET A 958 -28.00 -1.03 7.71
CA MET A 958 -28.40 -1.84 8.87
C MET A 958 -28.93 -3.22 8.47
N GLN A 959 -29.16 -3.42 7.17
CA GLN A 959 -29.67 -4.66 6.60
C GLN A 959 -28.67 -5.16 5.57
N SER A 960 -28.51 -6.48 5.51
CA SER A 960 -27.63 -7.13 4.54
C SER A 960 -28.20 -7.01 3.10
N LEU A 961 -27.57 -7.67 2.14
CA LEU A 961 -27.89 -7.60 0.72
C LEU A 961 -29.38 -7.84 0.39
N THR A 962 -29.93 -6.96 -0.44
CA THR A 962 -31.22 -7.13 -1.13
C THR A 962 -31.01 -7.10 -2.64
N LEU A 963 -31.56 -8.07 -3.37
CA LEU A 963 -31.54 -8.13 -4.83
C LEU A 963 -32.81 -7.52 -5.40
N VAL A 964 -32.65 -6.57 -6.31
CA VAL A 964 -33.73 -5.84 -6.96
C VAL A 964 -33.58 -5.98 -8.47
N GLU A 965 -34.60 -6.51 -9.14
CA GLU A 965 -34.60 -6.66 -10.60
C GLU A 965 -35.23 -5.43 -11.27
N PHE A 966 -34.56 -4.92 -12.29
CA PHE A 966 -35.11 -3.89 -13.17
C PHE A 966 -35.90 -4.55 -14.31
N ILE A 967 -37.18 -4.18 -14.37
CA ILE A 967 -38.09 -4.62 -15.42
C ILE A 967 -38.33 -3.41 -16.34
N PRO A 968 -37.79 -3.42 -17.56
CA PRO A 968 -37.98 -2.34 -18.54
C PRO A 968 -39.47 -2.15 -18.90
N SER A 969 -39.79 -1.01 -19.51
CA SER A 969 -41.15 -0.75 -20.01
C SER A 969 -41.44 -1.58 -21.26
N GLU A 970 -42.33 -2.56 -21.16
CA GLU A 970 -42.88 -3.31 -22.29
C GLU A 970 -44.41 -3.08 -22.39
N ASP A 971 -44.95 -3.05 -23.62
CA ASP A 971 -46.40 -2.99 -23.91
C ASP A 971 -47.19 -1.88 -23.19
N GLY A 972 -46.58 -0.70 -22.99
CA GLY A 972 -47.21 0.46 -22.35
C GLY A 972 -47.21 0.42 -20.81
N SER A 973 -46.58 -0.57 -20.19
CA SER A 973 -46.31 -0.59 -18.75
C SER A 973 -45.16 0.36 -18.39
N ARG A 974 -45.16 0.91 -17.18
CA ARG A 974 -44.03 1.70 -16.66
C ARG A 974 -42.93 0.77 -16.19
N ALA A 975 -41.68 1.15 -16.45
CA ALA A 975 -40.53 0.45 -15.88
C ALA A 975 -40.66 0.39 -14.35
N LYS A 976 -40.30 -0.75 -13.76
CA LYS A 976 -40.40 -0.99 -12.32
C LYS A 976 -39.15 -1.67 -11.78
N LEU A 977 -38.93 -1.49 -10.48
CA LEU A 977 -37.92 -2.20 -9.71
C LEU A 977 -38.66 -3.15 -8.74
N GLU A 978 -38.34 -4.44 -8.80
CA GLU A 978 -39.00 -5.48 -8.01
C GLU A 978 -37.98 -6.24 -7.16
N GLU A 979 -38.26 -6.40 -5.87
CA GLU A 979 -37.39 -7.17 -4.97
C GLU A 979 -37.52 -8.66 -5.27
N THR A 980 -36.39 -9.31 -5.57
CA THR A 980 -36.35 -10.71 -5.95
C THR A 980 -35.85 -11.64 -4.86
N ALA A 981 -34.89 -11.17 -4.04
CA ALA A 981 -34.39 -11.92 -2.90
C ALA A 981 -33.74 -10.99 -1.86
N ARG A 982 -33.65 -11.45 -0.60
CA ARG A 982 -33.02 -10.72 0.49
C ARG A 982 -32.30 -11.64 1.47
N HIS A 983 -31.22 -11.16 2.05
CA HIS A 983 -30.63 -11.74 3.25
C HIS A 983 -31.26 -11.13 4.52
N TYR A 984 -31.89 -11.97 5.34
CA TYR A 984 -32.69 -11.50 6.49
C TYR A 984 -31.86 -11.27 7.76
N GLN A 985 -30.60 -11.69 7.81
CA GLN A 985 -29.75 -11.41 8.95
C GLN A 985 -29.33 -9.93 8.91
N PRO A 986 -29.52 -9.16 10.01
CA PRO A 986 -29.03 -7.80 10.06
C PRO A 986 -27.50 -7.77 10.08
N GLY A 987 -26.93 -6.83 9.34
CA GLY A 987 -25.49 -6.62 9.23
C GLY A 987 -25.22 -5.15 8.94
N TRP A 988 -24.13 -4.62 9.50
CA TRP A 988 -23.66 -3.26 9.22
C TRP A 988 -22.76 -3.28 7.99
N ALA A 989 -23.37 -3.56 6.84
CA ALA A 989 -22.66 -3.86 5.62
C ALA A 989 -22.00 -2.59 5.05
N THR A 990 -20.81 -2.76 4.49
CA THR A 990 -19.95 -1.66 3.99
C THR A 990 -19.78 -1.68 2.48
N SER A 991 -19.70 -2.87 1.88
CA SER A 991 -19.44 -3.03 0.45
C SER A 991 -20.01 -4.34 -0.08
N VAL A 992 -20.27 -4.38 -1.39
CA VAL A 992 -20.81 -5.54 -2.10
C VAL A 992 -20.19 -5.66 -3.48
N ALA A 993 -20.01 -6.90 -3.95
CA ALA A 993 -19.70 -7.20 -5.34
C ALA A 993 -20.37 -8.50 -5.80
N HIS A 994 -20.85 -8.52 -7.05
CA HIS A 994 -21.30 -9.70 -7.75
C HIS A 994 -20.10 -10.56 -8.16
N LEU A 995 -20.13 -11.85 -7.85
CA LEU A 995 -19.07 -12.77 -8.21
C LEU A 995 -19.35 -13.42 -9.58
N ASP A 996 -20.32 -14.32 -9.62
CA ASP A 996 -20.82 -14.97 -10.83
C ASP A 996 -22.21 -15.56 -10.57
N GLY A 997 -22.96 -15.82 -11.64
CA GLY A 997 -24.31 -16.38 -11.54
C GLY A 997 -25.16 -15.69 -10.47
N GLU A 998 -25.58 -16.45 -9.47
CA GLU A 998 -26.43 -16.01 -8.34
C GLU A 998 -25.64 -15.71 -7.05
N ARG A 999 -24.31 -15.56 -7.13
CA ARG A 999 -23.41 -15.41 -5.97
C ARG A 999 -22.90 -13.98 -5.80
N TRP A 1000 -22.89 -13.52 -4.55
CA TRP A 1000 -22.54 -12.17 -4.16
C TRP A 1000 -21.63 -12.18 -2.93
N LEU A 1001 -20.65 -11.28 -2.92
CA LEU A 1001 -19.72 -11.07 -1.81
C LEU A 1001 -20.11 -9.80 -1.07
N GLU A 1002 -20.27 -9.91 0.24
CA GLU A 1002 -20.59 -8.80 1.15
C GLU A 1002 -19.51 -8.68 2.22
N ALA A 1003 -19.18 -7.44 2.60
CA ALA A 1003 -18.37 -7.16 3.78
C ALA A 1003 -19.11 -6.23 4.76
N ASP A 1004 -18.75 -6.29 6.03
CA ASP A 1004 -19.34 -5.48 7.09
C ASP A 1004 -18.32 -4.68 7.93
N ALA A 1005 -18.85 -3.77 8.75
CA ALA A 1005 -18.07 -2.88 9.61
C ALA A 1005 -17.36 -3.59 10.79
N GLN A 1006 -17.71 -4.85 11.07
CA GLN A 1006 -17.07 -5.66 12.12
C GLN A 1006 -15.96 -6.56 11.54
N GLY A 1007 -15.66 -6.40 10.25
CA GLY A 1007 -14.65 -7.17 9.54
C GLY A 1007 -15.08 -8.57 9.16
N ASN A 1008 -16.39 -8.84 9.05
CA ASN A 1008 -16.88 -10.08 8.47
C ASN A 1008 -16.95 -9.97 6.94
N ILE A 1009 -16.71 -11.09 6.28
CA ILE A 1009 -16.94 -11.29 4.86
C ILE A 1009 -17.89 -12.48 4.69
N ILE A 1010 -18.91 -12.32 3.85
CA ILE A 1010 -19.99 -13.28 3.65
C ILE A 1010 -20.20 -13.49 2.14
N VAL A 1011 -20.30 -14.75 1.71
CA VAL A 1011 -20.70 -15.11 0.36
C VAL A 1011 -22.15 -15.58 0.37
N LEU A 1012 -23.02 -14.81 -0.26
CA LEU A 1012 -24.45 -15.04 -0.36
C LEU A 1012 -24.81 -15.64 -1.71
N GLN A 1013 -25.73 -16.59 -1.73
CA GLN A 1013 -26.24 -17.21 -2.96
C GLN A 1013 -27.76 -17.24 -2.97
N ARG A 1014 -28.36 -16.92 -4.12
CA ARG A 1014 -29.79 -17.15 -4.38
C ARG A 1014 -30.00 -18.53 -4.98
N ASN A 1015 -31.04 -19.24 -4.53
CA ASN A 1015 -31.49 -20.50 -5.13
C ASN A 1015 -32.84 -20.33 -5.85
N PRO A 1016 -32.85 -20.02 -7.16
CA PRO A 1016 -34.09 -19.83 -7.91
C PRO A 1016 -34.88 -21.14 -8.11
N GLU A 1017 -34.23 -22.30 -7.99
CA GLU A 1017 -34.85 -23.62 -8.15
C GLU A 1017 -35.49 -24.16 -6.87
N ALA A 1018 -35.42 -23.41 -5.76
CA ALA A 1018 -35.99 -23.83 -4.50
C ALA A 1018 -37.50 -24.14 -4.62
N PRO A 1019 -38.04 -25.13 -3.88
CA PRO A 1019 -39.42 -25.59 -4.07
C PRO A 1019 -40.46 -24.56 -3.60
N THR A 1020 -40.14 -23.73 -2.60
CA THR A 1020 -41.06 -22.71 -2.07
C THR A 1020 -40.67 -21.31 -2.53
N GLU A 1021 -41.65 -20.44 -2.72
CA GLU A 1021 -41.41 -19.03 -3.07
C GLU A 1021 -40.61 -18.31 -1.97
N GLN A 1022 -40.85 -18.65 -0.70
CA GLN A 1022 -40.11 -18.10 0.43
C GLN A 1022 -38.62 -18.44 0.36
N ASP A 1023 -38.27 -19.67 -0.03
CA ASP A 1023 -36.87 -20.08 -0.16
C ASP A 1023 -36.21 -19.45 -1.40
N ARG A 1024 -36.96 -19.25 -2.49
CA ARG A 1024 -36.46 -18.55 -3.70
C ARG A 1024 -36.13 -17.08 -3.45
N SER A 1025 -36.86 -16.45 -2.53
CA SER A 1025 -36.68 -15.06 -2.14
C SER A 1025 -35.68 -14.87 -0.99
N LYS A 1026 -35.04 -15.95 -0.52
CA LYS A 1026 -34.04 -15.91 0.54
C LYS A 1026 -32.64 -16.06 -0.05
N LEU A 1027 -31.70 -15.23 0.43
CA LEU A 1027 -30.27 -15.43 0.20
C LEU A 1027 -29.70 -16.35 1.28
N GLU A 1028 -28.98 -17.39 0.85
CA GLU A 1028 -28.31 -18.36 1.70
C GLU A 1028 -26.82 -18.02 1.86
N VAL A 1029 -26.30 -18.18 3.08
CA VAL A 1029 -24.87 -18.04 3.34
C VAL A 1029 -24.16 -19.30 2.91
N THR A 1030 -23.23 -19.17 1.96
CA THR A 1030 -22.45 -20.29 1.43
C THR A 1030 -21.07 -20.41 2.08
N SER A 1031 -20.46 -19.28 2.43
CA SER A 1031 -19.17 -19.17 3.11
C SER A 1031 -19.13 -17.88 3.93
N GLU A 1032 -18.45 -17.89 5.08
CA GLU A 1032 -18.27 -16.70 5.92
C GLU A 1032 -17.04 -16.82 6.82
N MET A 1033 -16.44 -15.67 7.14
CA MET A 1033 -15.24 -15.57 7.98
C MET A 1033 -15.08 -14.13 8.51
N ASN A 1034 -14.49 -13.98 9.70
CA ASN A 1034 -14.07 -12.68 10.22
C ASN A 1034 -12.59 -12.45 9.92
N ILE A 1035 -12.28 -11.40 9.16
CA ILE A 1035 -10.90 -11.03 8.83
C ILE A 1035 -10.24 -10.12 9.88
N GLY A 1036 -11.03 -9.51 10.77
CA GLY A 1036 -10.55 -8.60 11.83
C GLY A 1036 -10.34 -7.15 11.39
N GLU A 1037 -10.63 -6.82 10.13
CA GLU A 1037 -10.50 -5.48 9.56
C GLU A 1037 -11.74 -5.08 8.77
N GLN A 1038 -12.18 -3.82 8.88
CA GLN A 1038 -13.27 -3.31 8.05
C GLN A 1038 -12.80 -3.14 6.59
N ILE A 1039 -13.54 -3.72 5.66
CA ILE A 1039 -13.37 -3.51 4.22
C ILE A 1039 -14.21 -2.32 3.77
N ASN A 1040 -13.58 -1.33 3.13
CA ASN A 1040 -14.28 -0.15 2.61
C ASN A 1040 -14.80 -0.39 1.18
N GLN A 1041 -14.04 -1.12 0.36
CA GLN A 1041 -14.38 -1.33 -1.04
C GLN A 1041 -13.99 -2.73 -1.52
N ILE A 1042 -14.89 -3.34 -2.29
CA ILE A 1042 -14.66 -4.58 -3.04
C ILE A 1042 -14.67 -4.23 -4.53
N ARG A 1043 -13.72 -4.77 -5.30
CA ARG A 1043 -13.70 -4.66 -6.76
C ARG A 1043 -13.56 -6.05 -7.36
N LYS A 1044 -14.52 -6.42 -8.20
CA LYS A 1044 -14.50 -7.68 -8.94
C LYS A 1044 -13.31 -7.72 -9.89
N LEU A 1045 -12.73 -8.90 -10.00
CA LEU A 1045 -11.68 -9.23 -10.96
C LEU A 1045 -12.26 -10.14 -12.05
N HIS A 1046 -12.04 -9.76 -13.31
CA HIS A 1046 -12.45 -10.57 -14.45
C HIS A 1046 -11.24 -11.35 -14.95
N VAL A 1047 -11.07 -12.58 -14.44
CA VAL A 1047 -10.00 -13.51 -14.85
C VAL A 1047 -10.62 -14.73 -15.52
N ALA A 1048 -10.06 -15.13 -16.65
CA ALA A 1048 -10.44 -16.37 -17.32
C ALA A 1048 -10.12 -17.56 -16.40
N SER A 1049 -11.12 -18.40 -16.13
CA SER A 1049 -10.95 -19.58 -15.29
C SER A 1049 -10.02 -20.59 -15.98
N ASN A 1050 -8.91 -20.90 -15.35
CA ASN A 1050 -8.06 -22.02 -15.74
C ASN A 1050 -8.60 -23.29 -15.06
N GLU A 1051 -9.01 -24.30 -15.85
CA GLU A 1051 -9.60 -25.54 -15.32
C GLU A 1051 -8.65 -26.31 -14.38
N ASN A 1052 -7.34 -26.08 -14.50
CA ASN A 1052 -6.33 -26.73 -13.66
C ASN A 1052 -5.94 -25.92 -12.40
N ALA A 1053 -6.39 -24.68 -12.25
CA ALA A 1053 -6.00 -23.85 -11.12
C ALA A 1053 -6.69 -24.29 -9.82
N VAL A 1054 -5.91 -24.38 -8.73
CA VAL A 1054 -6.41 -24.74 -7.39
C VAL A 1054 -7.38 -23.69 -6.87
N VAL A 1055 -7.03 -22.41 -7.02
CA VAL A 1055 -7.85 -21.25 -6.66
C VAL A 1055 -7.96 -20.32 -7.87
N SER A 1056 -9.17 -19.84 -8.13
CA SER A 1056 -9.44 -18.83 -9.16
C SER A 1056 -9.67 -17.46 -8.51
N PRO A 1057 -8.79 -16.46 -8.76
CA PRO A 1057 -8.99 -15.06 -8.35
C PRO A 1057 -10.33 -14.49 -8.79
N ARG A 1058 -11.09 -13.84 -7.89
CA ARG A 1058 -12.41 -13.24 -8.21
C ARG A 1058 -12.58 -11.78 -7.81
N ALA A 1059 -11.90 -11.28 -6.78
CA ALA A 1059 -12.04 -9.89 -6.35
C ALA A 1059 -10.84 -9.40 -5.51
N PHE A 1060 -10.62 -8.09 -5.49
CA PHE A 1060 -9.77 -7.40 -4.50
C PHE A 1060 -10.62 -6.69 -3.45
N LEU A 1061 -10.10 -6.61 -2.23
CA LEU A 1061 -10.75 -5.92 -1.11
C LEU A 1061 -9.75 -4.97 -0.44
N GLY A 1062 -10.13 -3.70 -0.27
CA GLY A 1062 -9.32 -2.68 0.39
C GLY A 1062 -9.81 -2.40 1.81
N SER A 1063 -8.91 -2.49 2.80
CA SER A 1063 -9.24 -2.33 4.21
C SER A 1063 -8.91 -0.94 4.78
N ILE A 1064 -9.51 -0.62 5.93
CA ILE A 1064 -9.21 0.59 6.70
C ILE A 1064 -7.79 0.60 7.29
N GLU A 1065 -7.14 -0.55 7.48
CA GLU A 1065 -5.78 -0.63 8.04
C GLU A 1065 -4.67 -0.66 6.96
N GLY A 1066 -5.06 -0.45 5.69
CA GLY A 1066 -4.13 -0.39 4.56
C GLY A 1066 -3.85 -1.75 3.89
N THR A 1067 -4.57 -2.79 4.32
CA THR A 1067 -4.44 -4.15 3.78
C THR A 1067 -5.21 -4.27 2.47
N LEU A 1068 -4.59 -4.93 1.50
CA LEU A 1068 -5.22 -5.29 0.24
C LEU A 1068 -5.33 -6.81 0.19
N TYR A 1069 -6.56 -7.33 0.13
CA TYR A 1069 -6.83 -8.76 0.09
C TYR A 1069 -7.21 -9.21 -1.32
N LEU A 1070 -6.75 -10.41 -1.71
CA LEU A 1070 -7.26 -11.15 -2.86
C LEU A 1070 -8.27 -12.19 -2.37
N PHE A 1071 -9.49 -12.14 -2.92
CA PHE A 1071 -10.51 -13.15 -2.74
C PHE A 1071 -10.58 -14.06 -3.97
N GLY A 1072 -10.64 -15.37 -3.75
CA GLY A 1072 -10.72 -16.39 -4.78
C GLY A 1072 -11.67 -17.54 -4.45
N GLU A 1073 -11.97 -18.35 -5.45
CA GLU A 1073 -12.78 -19.55 -5.32
C GLU A 1073 -11.94 -20.81 -5.48
N ILE A 1074 -12.13 -21.75 -4.57
CA ILE A 1074 -11.42 -23.04 -4.59
C ILE A 1074 -12.12 -23.99 -5.55
N ALA A 1075 -11.35 -24.57 -6.48
CA ALA A 1075 -11.85 -25.56 -7.41
C ALA A 1075 -12.40 -26.79 -6.66
N PRO A 1076 -13.53 -27.38 -7.10
CA PRO A 1076 -14.24 -28.44 -6.36
C PRO A 1076 -13.37 -29.61 -5.90
N ASN A 1077 -12.39 -30.02 -6.71
CA ASN A 1077 -11.51 -31.15 -6.42
C ASN A 1077 -10.54 -30.91 -5.25
N TYR A 1078 -10.27 -29.65 -4.89
CA TYR A 1078 -9.31 -29.26 -3.84
C TYR A 1078 -9.99 -28.76 -2.56
N GLN A 1079 -11.31 -28.66 -2.54
CA GLN A 1079 -12.07 -28.09 -1.42
C GLN A 1079 -11.86 -28.87 -0.11
N ASP A 1080 -12.05 -30.19 -0.15
CA ASP A 1080 -11.87 -31.04 1.03
C ASP A 1080 -10.41 -31.12 1.47
N LEU A 1081 -9.48 -31.12 0.51
CA LEU A 1081 -8.04 -31.14 0.76
C LEU A 1081 -7.61 -29.90 1.56
N LEU A 1082 -7.91 -28.69 1.05
CA LEU A 1082 -7.45 -27.44 1.68
C LEU A 1082 -8.12 -27.19 3.04
N LEU A 1083 -9.39 -27.55 3.21
CA LEU A 1083 -10.06 -27.43 4.52
C LEU A 1083 -9.45 -28.38 5.55
N THR A 1084 -9.24 -29.64 5.18
CA THR A 1084 -8.62 -30.63 6.07
C THR A 1084 -7.19 -30.24 6.39
N PHE A 1085 -6.46 -29.72 5.39
CA PHE A 1085 -5.11 -29.21 5.55
C PHE A 1085 -5.04 -28.05 6.55
N GLN A 1086 -5.87 -27.01 6.38
CA GLN A 1086 -5.96 -25.88 7.32
C GLN A 1086 -6.26 -26.34 8.75
N SER A 1087 -7.22 -27.26 8.91
CA SER A 1087 -7.59 -27.78 10.23
C SER A 1087 -6.45 -28.52 10.92
N ARG A 1088 -5.61 -29.25 10.18
CA ARG A 1088 -4.45 -29.94 10.75
C ARG A 1088 -3.31 -28.98 11.04
N LEU A 1089 -3.09 -28.02 10.14
CA LEU A 1089 -2.02 -27.04 10.27
C LEU A 1089 -2.19 -26.18 11.53
N GLN A 1090 -3.44 -25.94 11.96
CA GLN A 1090 -3.77 -25.29 13.22
C GLN A 1090 -3.06 -25.88 14.44
N ASP A 1091 -2.87 -27.20 14.50
CA ASP A 1091 -2.27 -27.85 15.67
C ASP A 1091 -0.75 -27.64 15.77
N TYR A 1092 -0.11 -27.20 14.68
CA TYR A 1092 1.35 -27.03 14.58
C TYR A 1092 1.78 -25.55 14.56
N ILE A 1093 0.86 -24.61 14.38
CA ILE A 1093 1.15 -23.18 14.35
C ILE A 1093 0.84 -22.56 15.71
N TYR A 1094 1.89 -22.01 16.32
CA TYR A 1094 1.78 -21.29 17.58
C TYR A 1094 1.63 -19.79 17.33
N ALA A 1095 0.58 -19.19 17.90
CA ALA A 1095 0.43 -17.75 18.01
C ALA A 1095 0.49 -17.33 19.49
N PRO A 1096 1.21 -16.24 19.82
CA PRO A 1096 1.22 -15.71 21.18
C PRO A 1096 -0.21 -15.38 21.65
N GLY A 1097 -0.45 -15.62 22.94
CA GLY A 1097 -1.74 -15.45 23.59
C GLY A 1097 -2.59 -16.70 23.69
N ASN A 1098 -2.16 -17.85 23.13
CA ASN A 1098 -2.88 -19.14 23.15
C ASN A 1098 -4.35 -19.05 22.67
N VAL A 1099 -4.67 -18.05 21.83
CA VAL A 1099 -5.99 -17.89 21.22
C VAL A 1099 -6.14 -18.93 20.12
N SER A 1100 -7.33 -19.53 19.96
CA SER A 1100 -7.57 -20.48 18.88
C SER A 1100 -7.78 -19.77 17.54
N PHE A 1101 -7.25 -20.34 16.47
CA PHE A 1101 -7.46 -19.85 15.10
C PHE A 1101 -8.95 -19.78 14.73
N ASN A 1102 -9.70 -20.83 15.08
CA ASN A 1102 -11.14 -20.89 14.81
C ASN A 1102 -11.90 -19.72 15.45
N LEU A 1103 -11.66 -19.45 16.73
CA LEU A 1103 -12.31 -18.33 17.41
C LEU A 1103 -11.95 -16.99 16.76
N TRP A 1104 -10.67 -16.78 16.43
CA TRP A 1104 -10.24 -15.53 15.78
C TRP A 1104 -10.95 -15.29 14.44
N ARG A 1105 -11.07 -16.34 13.61
CA ARG A 1105 -11.68 -16.27 12.27
C ARG A 1105 -13.19 -16.52 12.24
N ALA A 1106 -13.80 -16.83 13.38
CA ALA A 1106 -15.23 -17.03 13.48
C ALA A 1106 -16.01 -15.76 13.14
N PHE A 1107 -17.09 -15.91 12.34
CA PHE A 1107 -18.03 -14.82 12.10
C PHE A 1107 -18.49 -14.20 13.42
N ARG A 1108 -18.53 -12.87 13.52
CA ARG A 1108 -18.92 -12.19 14.76
C ARG A 1108 -19.70 -10.92 14.48
N ASN A 1109 -20.94 -10.89 14.92
CA ASN A 1109 -21.73 -9.66 14.98
C ASN A 1109 -22.58 -9.58 16.26
N LYS A 1110 -23.33 -8.49 16.43
CA LYS A 1110 -24.20 -8.32 17.63
C LYS A 1110 -25.30 -9.38 17.77
N ALA A 1111 -25.65 -10.07 16.69
CA ALA A 1111 -26.73 -11.06 16.66
C ALA A 1111 -26.23 -12.50 16.86
N ARG A 1112 -25.05 -12.84 16.34
CA ARG A 1112 -24.43 -14.16 16.50
C ARG A 1112 -22.91 -14.13 16.42
N GLU A 1113 -22.32 -15.14 17.02
CA GLU A 1113 -20.92 -15.53 16.85
C GLU A 1113 -20.89 -16.97 16.34
N GLY A 1114 -20.03 -17.25 15.36
CA GLY A 1114 -19.82 -18.59 14.82
C GLY A 1114 -18.79 -19.39 15.63
N ASP A 1115 -18.64 -20.67 15.31
CA ASP A 1115 -17.64 -21.55 15.96
C ASP A 1115 -16.25 -21.46 15.29
N GLY A 1116 -16.19 -20.96 14.05
CA GLY A 1116 -14.99 -20.91 13.23
C GLY A 1116 -15.28 -20.33 11.83
N PRO A 1117 -14.28 -20.28 10.95
CA PRO A 1117 -14.52 -19.97 9.54
C PRO A 1117 -15.41 -21.04 8.90
N PHE A 1118 -16.46 -20.63 8.19
CA PHE A 1118 -17.38 -21.54 7.52
C PHE A 1118 -17.09 -21.60 6.02
N ARG A 1119 -16.63 -22.77 5.53
CA ARG A 1119 -16.31 -23.03 4.12
C ARG A 1119 -15.33 -22.02 3.50
N PHE A 1120 -14.40 -21.57 4.33
CA PHE A 1120 -13.41 -20.55 4.02
C PHE A 1120 -12.00 -21.06 4.36
N VAL A 1121 -11.05 -20.82 3.46
CA VAL A 1121 -9.62 -21.08 3.66
C VAL A 1121 -8.87 -19.75 3.76
N ASP A 1122 -8.09 -19.61 4.81
CA ASP A 1122 -7.21 -18.47 5.09
C ASP A 1122 -5.83 -18.74 4.45
N GLY A 1123 -5.49 -17.98 3.42
CA GLY A 1123 -4.22 -18.10 2.72
C GLY A 1123 -3.02 -17.83 3.62
N GLU A 1124 -3.11 -16.85 4.52
CA GLU A 1124 -2.01 -16.57 5.46
C GLU A 1124 -1.77 -17.75 6.41
N MET A 1125 -2.84 -18.47 6.79
CA MET A 1125 -2.71 -19.68 7.60
C MET A 1125 -2.02 -20.79 6.82
N VAL A 1126 -2.44 -21.03 5.59
CA VAL A 1126 -1.94 -22.10 4.72
C VAL A 1126 -0.47 -21.87 4.32
N GLU A 1127 -0.07 -20.63 4.04
CA GLU A 1127 1.31 -20.27 3.66
C GLU A 1127 2.34 -20.58 4.74
N ARG A 1128 1.96 -20.50 6.01
CA ARG A 1128 2.84 -20.84 7.15
C ARG A 1128 3.30 -22.29 7.16
N PHE A 1129 2.69 -23.15 6.35
CA PHE A 1129 3.24 -24.47 6.10
C PHE A 1129 4.70 -24.41 5.63
N LEU A 1130 5.04 -23.43 4.80
CA LEU A 1130 6.40 -23.23 4.28
C LEU A 1130 7.40 -22.84 5.37
N ASP A 1131 6.93 -22.27 6.48
CA ASP A 1131 7.76 -21.89 7.64
C ASP A 1131 8.04 -23.06 8.60
N LEU A 1132 7.34 -24.19 8.44
CA LEU A 1132 7.51 -25.36 9.30
C LEU A 1132 8.74 -26.19 8.92
N ASP A 1133 9.33 -26.86 9.91
CA ASP A 1133 10.35 -27.87 9.69
C ASP A 1133 9.79 -29.11 8.99
N GLU A 1134 10.64 -29.78 8.20
CA GLU A 1134 10.25 -30.90 7.35
C GLU A 1134 9.53 -32.02 8.12
N ALA A 1135 9.99 -32.34 9.34
CA ALA A 1135 9.34 -33.36 10.18
C ALA A 1135 7.89 -33.01 10.53
N LYS A 1136 7.59 -31.74 10.80
CA LYS A 1136 6.20 -31.29 11.04
C LYS A 1136 5.39 -31.26 9.76
N GLN A 1137 6.00 -30.88 8.64
CA GLN A 1137 5.32 -30.91 7.35
C GLN A 1137 4.89 -32.33 6.97
N GLU A 1138 5.73 -33.35 7.20
CA GLU A 1138 5.37 -34.76 7.03
C GLU A 1138 4.15 -35.16 7.87
N LEU A 1139 4.12 -34.75 9.15
CA LEU A 1139 3.00 -35.03 10.06
C LEU A 1139 1.70 -34.34 9.61
N VAL A 1140 1.77 -33.10 9.12
CA VAL A 1140 0.59 -32.39 8.61
C VAL A 1140 0.04 -33.10 7.36
N CYS A 1141 0.93 -33.52 6.45
CA CYS A 1141 0.58 -34.18 5.19
C CYS A 1141 0.11 -35.64 5.34
N GLU A 1142 0.34 -36.29 6.49
CA GLU A 1142 0.10 -37.71 6.69
C GLU A 1142 -1.35 -38.14 6.39
N GLY A 1143 -1.58 -38.82 5.27
CA GLY A 1143 -2.91 -39.30 4.88
C GLY A 1143 -3.84 -38.24 4.26
N LEU A 1144 -3.32 -37.09 3.83
CA LEU A 1144 -4.05 -36.14 2.98
C LEU A 1144 -4.12 -36.58 1.51
N GLY A 1145 -3.17 -37.42 1.08
CA GLY A 1145 -3.07 -37.93 -0.30
C GLY A 1145 -1.82 -37.43 -1.03
N PRO A 1146 -1.62 -36.11 -1.20
CA PRO A 1146 -0.42 -35.54 -1.82
C PRO A 1146 0.84 -35.80 -0.99
N SER A 1147 2.00 -35.82 -1.66
CA SER A 1147 3.29 -35.82 -0.95
C SER A 1147 3.59 -34.46 -0.33
N VAL A 1148 4.55 -34.40 0.59
CA VAL A 1148 5.00 -33.13 1.19
C VAL A 1148 5.51 -32.16 0.11
N GLU A 1149 6.23 -32.67 -0.89
CA GLU A 1149 6.75 -31.88 -2.00
C GLU A 1149 5.63 -31.33 -2.89
N ASP A 1150 4.62 -32.16 -3.22
CA ASP A 1150 3.45 -31.71 -3.96
C ASP A 1150 2.67 -30.61 -3.21
N MET A 1151 2.55 -30.76 -1.88
CA MET A 1151 1.93 -29.74 -1.04
C MET A 1151 2.75 -28.44 -1.02
N ARG A 1152 4.08 -28.51 -0.89
CA ARG A 1152 4.95 -27.31 -0.95
C ARG A 1152 4.76 -26.58 -2.27
N ASN A 1153 4.83 -27.30 -3.38
CA ASN A 1153 4.65 -26.74 -4.72
C ASN A 1153 3.27 -26.06 -4.88
N MET A 1154 2.21 -26.71 -4.38
CA MET A 1154 0.86 -26.15 -4.39
C MET A 1154 0.76 -24.86 -3.57
N ILE A 1155 1.32 -24.83 -2.36
CA ILE A 1155 1.27 -23.64 -1.50
C ILE A 1155 2.12 -22.51 -2.08
N GLU A 1156 3.27 -22.81 -2.67
CA GLU A 1156 4.07 -21.82 -3.41
C GLU A 1156 3.31 -21.22 -4.60
N GLU A 1157 2.57 -22.04 -5.35
CA GLU A 1157 1.73 -21.57 -6.46
C GLU A 1157 0.61 -20.64 -5.96
N LEU A 1158 -0.01 -20.96 -4.81
CA LEU A 1158 -0.98 -20.07 -4.16
C LEU A 1158 -0.34 -18.75 -3.67
N ARG A 1159 0.88 -18.80 -3.13
CA ARG A 1159 1.65 -17.61 -2.72
C ARG A 1159 1.97 -16.72 -3.92
N ARG A 1160 2.30 -17.29 -5.08
CA ARG A 1160 2.60 -16.53 -6.32
C ARG A 1160 1.38 -15.83 -6.94
N MET A 1161 0.16 -16.25 -6.57
CA MET A 1161 -1.09 -15.69 -7.09
C MET A 1161 -1.37 -14.25 -6.61
N HIS A 1162 -0.77 -13.86 -5.49
CA HIS A 1162 -1.10 -12.60 -4.83
C HIS A 1162 0.15 -11.79 -4.49
#